data_AF-A0A2D8Y9R8-F1
#
_entry.id   AF-A0A2D8Y9R8-F1
#
_cell.length_a   1.000
_cell.length_b   1.000
_cell.length_c   1.000
_cell.angle_alpha   90.00
_cell.angle_beta   90.00
_cell.angle_gamma   90.00
#
_symmetry.space_group_name_H-M   'P 1'
#
loop_
_entity.id
_entity.type
_entity.pdbx_description
1 polymer ?
#
loop_
_entity_poly.entity_id
_entity_poly.type
_entity_poly.pdbx_seq_one_letter_code
_entity_poly.pdbx_strand_id
1 'polypeptide(L)'
;AALRYQGTDTSLDVPFGARENMRRAFETLHEKRFGFTTADRELVLETIGCEARRAGPDVDVGTASATGEDAPAAQVHFWSGGGEVEAPLYKRSALAPGTHVAGPALISEETGTTVIDAGWSASVEARGELVLRRADAKAREVIDATATPDPVLLALFNNMFMAVAERMGAVLRDTATSVNIKERLDFSCAVFDDQGRLLANAPHMPVHLGAMGESVRTVLKSRGDTLKPGDMIALNNPFNGGTHLPDVTVIAPVFDDAGTSIRFFVANRGHHADIGGLTPGSTPPDATRLEEEGVVIDDFLVLSEGEFREAALRELLSSAPYPARNPGNNISDLRAQIAANRAGARDMAAMIERYGWAGVSSYAGHVLDNAEESVRRVIDRLSDGEMTVKMDDGLPLSVTIKVDHEARSARIDFTGTGPQRPGNLNAPPVVCRSAVLYVFRCLVADELPLNEGCMRPLELVIPDGSFLSPSHGAAVVAGNTEVSQAVCNVLLGALGASAASQGTMNNLLFGNDAYQYYETICGGSGAGPGFDGASGVHTHMTNTRITDPEVMEMTYPLRIEQFSLREGSGGEGRYTGGQGVVRTIRVLSDTVCTLVSSSRKIAPFGLNGGGDGAPGKQWIEHADGRCQSVGGIASVDMKAGEAITIETPGGGGYDAFTGK
;
A
#
# COMPACT_ATOMS: atom_id res chain seq x y z
N ALA A 1 -31.66 -4.73 -3.88
CA ALA A 1 -31.52 -4.37 -2.45
C ALA A 1 -30.05 -4.49 -2.13
N ALA A 2 -29.48 -3.48 -1.49
CA ALA A 2 -28.08 -3.48 -1.12
C ALA A 2 -27.96 -4.03 0.31
N LEU A 3 -27.26 -5.16 0.45
CA LEU A 3 -26.98 -5.80 1.74
C LEU A 3 -25.50 -5.67 2.06
N ARG A 4 -25.16 -5.54 3.34
CA ARG A 4 -23.78 -5.59 3.84
C ARG A 4 -23.69 -6.35 5.16
N TYR A 5 -22.52 -6.87 5.51
CA TYR A 5 -22.31 -7.39 6.85
C TYR A 5 -22.26 -6.24 7.87
N GLN A 6 -22.84 -6.43 9.05
CA GLN A 6 -22.80 -5.41 10.11
C GLN A 6 -21.36 -5.04 10.46
N GLY A 7 -21.04 -3.74 10.42
CA GLY A 7 -19.68 -3.23 10.63
C GLY A 7 -18.77 -3.23 9.40
N THR A 8 -19.30 -3.55 8.22
CA THR A 8 -18.68 -3.30 6.91
C THR A 8 -19.49 -2.23 6.18
N ASP A 9 -18.92 -1.41 5.30
CA ASP A 9 -19.71 -0.44 4.49
C ASP A 9 -19.74 -0.78 3.00
N THR A 10 -19.27 -1.98 2.64
CA THR A 10 -19.37 -2.48 1.27
C THR A 10 -20.67 -3.24 1.12
N SER A 11 -21.63 -2.65 0.43
CA SER A 11 -22.87 -3.31 0.09
C SER A 11 -22.81 -4.02 -1.26
N LEU A 12 -23.50 -5.15 -1.34
CA LEU A 12 -23.68 -5.92 -2.56
C LEU A 12 -25.17 -5.92 -2.92
N ASP A 13 -25.43 -5.61 -4.18
CA ASP A 13 -26.79 -5.66 -4.71
C ASP A 13 -27.24 -7.10 -4.92
N VAL A 14 -28.36 -7.44 -4.28
CA VAL A 14 -29.08 -8.69 -4.47
C VAL A 14 -30.50 -8.46 -4.97
N PRO A 15 -31.07 -9.41 -5.72
CA PRO A 15 -32.49 -9.42 -6.04
C PRO A 15 -33.32 -9.32 -4.76
N PHE A 16 -34.21 -8.32 -4.68
CA PHE A 16 -35.07 -8.14 -3.52
C PHE A 16 -36.08 -9.29 -3.42
N GLY A 17 -36.22 -9.89 -2.23
CA GLY A 17 -37.09 -11.04 -2.03
C GLY A 17 -37.09 -11.54 -0.58
N ALA A 18 -37.40 -12.82 -0.37
CA ALA A 18 -37.37 -13.43 0.96
C ALA A 18 -35.96 -13.37 1.58
N ARG A 19 -35.88 -13.16 2.90
CA ARG A 19 -34.63 -13.01 3.66
C ARG A 19 -33.59 -14.08 3.34
N GLU A 20 -33.98 -15.35 3.33
CA GLU A 20 -33.08 -16.48 3.06
C GLU A 20 -32.51 -16.49 1.62
N ASN A 21 -33.29 -16.00 0.65
CA ASN A 21 -32.82 -15.91 -0.73
C ASN A 21 -31.84 -14.75 -0.89
N MET A 22 -32.15 -13.61 -0.27
CA MET A 22 -31.25 -12.46 -0.27
C MET A 22 -29.94 -12.77 0.45
N ARG A 23 -29.98 -13.49 1.59
CA ARG A 23 -28.79 -13.96 2.29
C ARG A 23 -27.93 -14.87 1.41
N ARG A 24 -28.49 -15.93 0.82
CA ARG A 24 -27.72 -16.83 -0.06
C ARG A 24 -27.14 -16.12 -1.28
N ALA A 25 -27.90 -15.22 -1.90
CA ALA A 25 -27.41 -14.42 -3.02
C ALA A 25 -26.25 -13.51 -2.60
N PHE A 26 -26.39 -12.86 -1.44
CA PHE A 26 -25.34 -12.04 -0.85
C PHE A 26 -24.09 -12.87 -0.55
N GLU A 27 -24.22 -13.99 0.16
CA GLU A 27 -23.12 -14.89 0.51
C GLU A 27 -22.42 -15.44 -0.74
N THR A 28 -23.16 -15.80 -1.79
CA THR A 28 -22.59 -16.24 -3.07
C THR A 28 -21.79 -15.13 -3.75
N LEU A 29 -22.33 -13.90 -3.79
CA LEU A 29 -21.64 -12.75 -4.36
C LEU A 29 -20.42 -12.36 -3.52
N HIS A 30 -20.53 -12.45 -2.19
CA HIS A 30 -19.47 -12.13 -1.25
C HIS A 30 -18.32 -13.15 -1.35
N GLU A 31 -18.62 -14.45 -1.38
CA GLU A 31 -17.63 -15.51 -1.64
C GLU A 31 -16.95 -15.31 -3.01
N LYS A 32 -17.73 -15.02 -4.05
CA LYS A 32 -17.18 -14.80 -5.39
C LYS A 32 -16.25 -13.57 -5.46
N ARG A 33 -16.63 -12.48 -4.80
CA ARG A 33 -15.90 -11.20 -4.86
C ARG A 33 -14.71 -11.18 -3.91
N PHE A 34 -14.86 -11.73 -2.70
CA PHE A 34 -13.92 -11.58 -1.60
C PHE A 34 -13.31 -12.91 -1.11
N GLY A 35 -13.84 -14.07 -1.53
CA GLY A 35 -13.26 -15.38 -1.21
C GLY A 35 -13.52 -15.88 0.21
N PHE A 36 -14.56 -15.35 0.88
CA PHE A 36 -15.07 -15.85 2.15
C PHE A 36 -16.52 -15.41 2.39
N THR A 37 -17.17 -16.01 3.40
CA THR A 37 -18.44 -15.59 3.99
C THR A 37 -18.36 -15.63 5.52
N THR A 38 -19.20 -14.85 6.20
CA THR A 38 -19.37 -14.89 7.67
C THR A 38 -20.82 -15.22 8.01
N ALA A 39 -21.14 -16.51 8.02
CA ALA A 39 -22.51 -17.00 8.21
C ALA A 39 -23.13 -16.58 9.56
N ASP A 40 -22.28 -16.36 10.56
CA ASP A 40 -22.61 -15.91 11.91
C ASP A 40 -22.90 -14.41 12.02
N ARG A 41 -22.52 -13.60 11.02
CA ARG A 41 -22.63 -12.14 11.07
C ARG A 41 -24.00 -11.67 10.55
N GLU A 42 -24.55 -10.67 11.24
CA GLU A 42 -25.82 -10.06 10.82
C GLU A 42 -25.66 -9.28 9.51
N LEU A 43 -26.72 -9.28 8.71
CA LEU A 43 -26.81 -8.51 7.47
C LEU A 43 -27.62 -7.23 7.71
N VAL A 44 -27.06 -6.10 7.30
CA VAL A 44 -27.72 -4.80 7.28
C VAL A 44 -28.29 -4.57 5.89
N LEU A 45 -29.59 -4.28 5.82
CA LEU A 45 -30.24 -3.77 4.61
C LEU A 45 -30.01 -2.28 4.54
N GLU A 46 -29.08 -1.87 3.67
CA GLU A 46 -28.64 -0.49 3.57
C GLU A 46 -29.58 0.33 2.68
N THR A 47 -29.89 -0.17 1.49
CA THR A 47 -30.82 0.50 0.56
C THR A 47 -31.73 -0.48 -0.16
N ILE A 48 -32.90 0.01 -0.54
CA ILE A 48 -33.83 -0.68 -1.45
C ILE A 48 -34.03 0.20 -2.67
N GLY A 49 -33.46 -0.19 -3.80
CA GLY A 49 -33.77 0.40 -5.11
C GLY A 49 -35.06 -0.16 -5.68
N CYS A 50 -35.92 0.72 -6.22
CA CYS A 50 -37.11 0.34 -6.99
C CYS A 50 -36.98 0.89 -8.40
N GLU A 51 -37.11 0.01 -9.40
CA GLU A 51 -37.11 0.39 -10.82
C GLU A 51 -38.44 0.01 -11.45
N ALA A 52 -39.13 0.98 -12.04
CA ALA A 52 -40.35 0.75 -12.80
C ALA A 52 -40.03 0.73 -14.30
N ARG A 53 -40.16 -0.43 -14.93
CA ARG A 53 -39.99 -0.59 -16.38
C ARG A 53 -41.34 -0.70 -17.05
N ARG A 54 -41.56 0.10 -18.08
CA ARG A 54 -42.67 -0.09 -19.04
C ARG A 54 -42.07 -0.59 -20.34
N ALA A 55 -42.64 -1.66 -20.89
CA ALA A 55 -42.23 -2.12 -22.21
C ALA A 55 -42.44 -0.99 -23.23
N GLY A 56 -41.39 -0.70 -24.00
CA GLY A 56 -41.51 0.14 -25.20
C GLY A 56 -42.32 -0.57 -26.28
N PRO A 57 -42.65 0.11 -27.38
CA PRO A 57 -43.20 -0.57 -28.55
C PRO A 57 -42.19 -1.62 -29.04
N ASP A 58 -42.71 -2.78 -29.45
CA ASP A 58 -41.88 -3.78 -30.14
C ASP A 58 -41.30 -3.14 -31.40
N VAL A 59 -39.98 -3.05 -31.46
CA VAL A 59 -39.28 -2.58 -32.66
C VAL A 59 -39.00 -3.82 -33.50
N ASP A 60 -39.71 -3.96 -34.62
CA ASP A 60 -39.32 -4.93 -35.64
C ASP A 60 -38.04 -4.42 -36.31
N VAL A 61 -36.93 -5.08 -35.97
CA VAL A 61 -35.60 -4.71 -36.47
C VAL A 61 -35.35 -5.31 -37.87
N GLY A 62 -36.29 -6.09 -38.42
CA GLY A 62 -36.19 -6.73 -39.73
C GLY A 62 -35.06 -7.77 -39.85
N THR A 63 -35.03 -8.46 -40.99
CA THR A 63 -33.89 -9.30 -41.41
C THR A 63 -33.02 -8.51 -42.38
N ALA A 64 -31.70 -8.55 -42.20
CA ALA A 64 -30.80 -7.86 -43.12
C ALA A 64 -30.78 -8.56 -44.49
N SER A 65 -30.77 -7.79 -45.58
CA SER A 65 -30.59 -8.30 -46.94
C SER A 65 -29.23 -7.86 -47.49
N ALA A 66 -28.44 -8.80 -48.05
CA ALA A 66 -27.25 -8.45 -48.81
C ALA A 66 -27.60 -7.76 -50.13
N THR A 67 -26.74 -6.85 -50.57
CA THR A 67 -26.92 -6.05 -51.80
C THR A 67 -25.94 -6.43 -52.91
N GLY A 68 -25.21 -7.54 -52.74
CA GLY A 68 -24.18 -8.00 -53.68
C GLY A 68 -23.93 -9.51 -53.60
N GLU A 69 -22.98 -9.99 -54.40
CA GLU A 69 -22.53 -11.38 -54.36
C GLU A 69 -21.62 -11.62 -53.16
N ASP A 70 -21.78 -12.77 -52.52
CA ASP A 70 -20.98 -13.21 -51.37
C ASP A 70 -19.58 -13.66 -51.83
N ALA A 71 -18.79 -12.70 -52.29
CA ALA A 71 -17.46 -12.90 -52.87
C ALA A 71 -16.47 -11.80 -52.42
N PRO A 72 -15.16 -12.11 -52.35
CA PRO A 72 -14.14 -11.11 -52.08
C PRO A 72 -14.17 -9.99 -53.12
N ALA A 73 -14.16 -8.74 -52.65
CA ALA A 73 -14.06 -7.55 -53.50
C ALA A 73 -12.62 -7.29 -53.99
N ALA A 74 -11.62 -7.73 -53.22
CA ALA A 74 -10.20 -7.63 -53.57
C ALA A 74 -9.36 -8.64 -52.77
N GLN A 75 -8.08 -8.77 -53.13
CA GLN A 75 -7.03 -9.34 -52.29
C GLN A 75 -6.18 -8.19 -51.75
N VAL A 76 -5.80 -8.25 -50.48
CA VAL A 76 -5.03 -7.21 -49.78
C VAL A 76 -3.94 -7.84 -48.92
N HIS A 77 -2.85 -7.11 -48.71
CA HIS A 77 -1.80 -7.50 -47.78
C HIS A 77 -2.00 -6.82 -46.42
N PHE A 78 -1.96 -7.58 -45.34
CA PHE A 78 -1.92 -7.04 -43.98
C PHE A 78 -1.17 -7.97 -43.03
N TRP A 79 -0.83 -7.50 -41.83
CA TRP A 79 -0.12 -8.29 -40.83
C TRP A 79 -1.09 -9.15 -40.02
N SER A 80 -0.94 -10.47 -40.05
CA SER A 80 -1.78 -11.45 -39.34
C SER A 80 -0.95 -12.66 -38.94
N GLY A 81 -1.21 -13.24 -37.76
CA GLY A 81 -0.53 -14.45 -37.31
C GLY A 81 1.00 -14.34 -37.19
N GLY A 82 1.53 -13.12 -37.00
CA GLY A 82 2.97 -12.88 -36.84
C GLY A 82 3.74 -12.64 -38.15
N GLY A 83 3.06 -12.46 -39.28
CA GLY A 83 3.69 -12.10 -40.56
C GLY A 83 2.76 -11.34 -41.49
N GLU A 84 3.30 -10.88 -42.61
CA GLU A 84 2.49 -10.32 -43.69
C GLU A 84 1.76 -11.44 -44.44
N VAL A 85 0.46 -11.30 -44.63
CA VAL A 85 -0.40 -12.26 -45.35
C VAL A 85 -1.18 -11.57 -46.46
N GLU A 86 -1.36 -12.26 -47.58
CA GLU A 86 -2.34 -11.88 -48.61
C GLU A 86 -3.68 -12.52 -48.26
N ALA A 87 -4.74 -11.71 -48.22
CA ALA A 87 -6.04 -12.13 -47.71
C ALA A 87 -7.22 -11.43 -48.41
N PRO A 88 -8.41 -12.06 -48.45
CA PRO A 88 -9.58 -11.50 -49.09
C PRO A 88 -10.13 -10.29 -48.31
N LEU A 89 -10.49 -9.24 -49.06
CA LEU A 89 -11.27 -8.11 -48.57
C LEU A 89 -12.72 -8.26 -49.02
N TYR A 90 -13.64 -8.36 -48.07
CA TYR A 90 -15.08 -8.38 -48.32
C TYR A 90 -15.70 -7.00 -48.07
N LYS A 91 -16.73 -6.66 -48.84
CA LYS A 91 -17.61 -5.53 -48.51
C LYS A 91 -18.72 -6.02 -47.60
N ARG A 92 -18.89 -5.39 -46.44
CA ARG A 92 -19.93 -5.78 -45.46
C ARG A 92 -21.31 -5.82 -46.09
N SER A 93 -21.66 -4.86 -46.95
CA SER A 93 -22.97 -4.79 -47.63
C SER A 93 -23.27 -5.96 -48.58
N ALA A 94 -22.26 -6.74 -48.96
CA ALA A 94 -22.39 -7.89 -49.86
C ALA A 94 -22.52 -9.23 -49.11
N LEU A 95 -22.22 -9.28 -47.80
CA LEU A 95 -22.32 -10.50 -47.00
C LEU A 95 -23.76 -10.74 -46.53
N ALA A 96 -24.33 -11.90 -46.90
CA ALA A 96 -25.70 -12.28 -46.59
C ALA A 96 -25.80 -12.93 -45.19
N PRO A 97 -26.99 -12.91 -44.55
CA PRO A 97 -27.21 -13.74 -43.36
C PRO A 97 -26.87 -15.21 -43.65
N GLY A 98 -26.11 -15.83 -42.74
CA GLY A 98 -25.57 -17.19 -42.88
C GLY A 98 -24.19 -17.25 -43.55
N THR A 99 -23.66 -16.15 -44.08
CA THR A 99 -22.30 -16.11 -44.62
C THR A 99 -21.27 -16.33 -43.52
N HIS A 100 -20.26 -17.14 -43.82
CA HIS A 100 -19.11 -17.41 -42.97
C HIS A 100 -17.81 -16.93 -43.63
N VAL A 101 -17.05 -16.10 -42.94
CA VAL A 101 -15.74 -15.60 -43.38
C VAL A 101 -14.68 -16.15 -42.43
N ALA A 102 -13.81 -17.02 -42.92
CA ALA A 102 -12.65 -17.48 -42.16
C ALA A 102 -11.51 -16.45 -42.26
N GLY A 103 -10.81 -16.21 -41.14
CA GLY A 103 -9.58 -15.43 -41.12
C GLY A 103 -8.38 -16.21 -41.68
N PRO A 104 -7.32 -15.53 -42.16
CA PRO A 104 -7.18 -14.08 -42.23
C PRO A 104 -8.04 -13.43 -43.32
N ALA A 105 -8.79 -12.38 -42.99
CA ALA A 105 -9.63 -11.62 -43.93
C ALA A 105 -9.93 -10.20 -43.42
N LEU A 106 -10.27 -9.28 -44.33
CA LEU A 106 -10.80 -7.96 -43.98
C LEU A 106 -12.25 -7.84 -44.40
N ILE A 107 -13.07 -7.18 -43.59
CA ILE A 107 -14.46 -6.83 -43.91
C ILE A 107 -14.59 -5.31 -43.79
N SER A 108 -14.76 -4.62 -44.92
CA SER A 108 -14.90 -3.16 -44.96
C SER A 108 -16.36 -2.74 -45.08
N GLU A 109 -16.72 -1.71 -44.32
CA GLU A 109 -18.00 -1.02 -44.34
C GLU A 109 -17.79 0.50 -44.35
N GLU A 110 -18.85 1.29 -44.54
CA GLU A 110 -18.72 2.76 -44.65
C GLU A 110 -18.10 3.41 -43.41
N THR A 111 -18.35 2.85 -42.23
CA THR A 111 -17.93 3.40 -40.94
C THR A 111 -16.71 2.71 -40.33
N GLY A 112 -16.17 1.67 -40.97
CA GLY A 112 -15.09 0.90 -40.37
C GLY A 112 -14.54 -0.24 -41.21
N THR A 113 -13.52 -0.91 -40.68
CA THR A 113 -12.97 -2.14 -41.25
C THR A 113 -12.73 -3.13 -40.12
N THR A 114 -13.38 -4.27 -40.20
CA THR A 114 -13.20 -5.37 -39.25
C THR A 114 -12.11 -6.30 -39.76
N VAL A 115 -11.09 -6.53 -38.93
CA VAL A 115 -10.02 -7.49 -39.20
C VAL A 115 -10.42 -8.85 -38.62
N ILE A 116 -10.54 -9.87 -39.47
CA ILE A 116 -10.71 -11.26 -39.05
C ILE A 116 -9.32 -11.89 -39.06
N ASP A 117 -8.66 -11.90 -37.90
CA ASP A 117 -7.28 -12.40 -37.76
C ASP A 117 -7.19 -13.93 -37.92
N ALA A 118 -5.99 -14.46 -38.11
CA ALA A 118 -5.76 -15.90 -38.19
C ALA A 118 -6.32 -16.62 -36.94
N GLY A 119 -7.00 -17.76 -37.17
CA GLY A 119 -7.68 -18.51 -36.10
C GLY A 119 -9.02 -17.92 -35.63
N TRP A 120 -9.48 -16.83 -36.26
CA TRP A 120 -10.83 -16.30 -36.09
C TRP A 120 -11.71 -16.56 -37.31
N SER A 121 -13.02 -16.52 -37.09
CA SER A 121 -14.03 -16.56 -38.12
C SER A 121 -15.12 -15.55 -37.79
N ALA A 122 -15.76 -14.99 -38.80
CA ALA A 122 -16.97 -14.20 -38.67
C ALA A 122 -18.15 -14.94 -39.29
N SER A 123 -19.31 -14.87 -38.64
CA SER A 123 -20.59 -15.25 -39.24
C SER A 123 -21.54 -14.07 -39.24
N VAL A 124 -22.28 -13.91 -40.34
CA VAL A 124 -23.35 -12.92 -40.42
C VAL A 124 -24.64 -13.55 -39.90
N GLU A 125 -25.18 -13.04 -38.80
CA GLU A 125 -26.44 -13.54 -38.22
C GLU A 125 -27.67 -12.95 -38.95
N ALA A 126 -28.87 -13.41 -38.58
CA ALA A 126 -30.14 -13.10 -39.28
C ALA A 126 -30.44 -11.61 -39.46
N ARG A 127 -29.98 -10.75 -38.54
CA ARG A 127 -30.20 -9.29 -38.62
C ARG A 127 -28.97 -8.55 -39.12
N GLY A 128 -27.99 -9.27 -39.66
CA GLY A 128 -26.74 -8.69 -40.14
C GLY A 128 -25.75 -8.38 -39.02
N GLU A 129 -25.87 -8.98 -37.84
CA GLU A 129 -24.78 -8.89 -36.86
C GLU A 129 -23.59 -9.69 -37.35
N LEU A 130 -22.40 -9.10 -37.27
CA LEU A 130 -21.16 -9.84 -37.49
C LEU A 130 -20.73 -10.44 -36.15
N VAL A 131 -20.84 -11.76 -36.01
CA VAL A 131 -20.40 -12.49 -34.82
C VAL A 131 -19.04 -13.10 -35.09
N LEU A 132 -18.02 -12.59 -34.40
CA LEU A 132 -16.68 -13.15 -34.46
C LEU A 132 -16.56 -14.29 -33.45
N ARG A 133 -16.17 -15.47 -33.93
CA ARG A 133 -15.84 -16.63 -33.11
C ARG A 133 -14.42 -17.03 -33.39
N ARG A 134 -13.65 -17.24 -32.33
CA ARG A 134 -12.33 -17.84 -32.44
C ARG A 134 -12.52 -19.32 -32.76
N ALA A 135 -11.95 -19.78 -33.88
CA ALA A 135 -12.03 -21.16 -34.32
C ALA A 135 -11.06 -22.05 -33.53
N ASP A 136 -9.90 -21.50 -33.17
CA ASP A 136 -8.89 -22.21 -32.37
C ASP A 136 -8.98 -21.83 -30.88
N ALA A 137 -8.72 -22.80 -30.00
CA ALA A 137 -8.44 -22.49 -28.60
C ALA A 137 -7.26 -21.51 -28.55
N LYS A 138 -7.31 -20.52 -27.65
CA LYS A 138 -6.16 -19.63 -27.43
C LYS A 138 -4.96 -20.50 -27.07
N ALA A 139 -4.00 -20.65 -27.98
CA ALA A 139 -2.71 -21.23 -27.64
C ALA A 139 -2.19 -20.44 -26.43
N ARG A 140 -1.70 -21.15 -25.40
CA ARG A 140 -1.06 -20.50 -24.26
C ARG A 140 0.03 -19.59 -24.83
N GLU A 141 0.04 -18.33 -24.39
CA GLU A 141 1.09 -17.36 -24.76
C GLU A 141 2.33 -17.72 -23.93
N VAL A 142 2.86 -18.94 -24.10
CA VAL A 142 4.02 -19.38 -23.34
C VAL A 142 5.20 -18.52 -23.77
N ILE A 143 5.73 -17.76 -22.83
CA ILE A 143 6.89 -16.92 -23.03
C ILE A 143 8.10 -17.75 -22.61
N ASP A 144 9.07 -17.88 -23.51
CA ASP A 144 10.32 -18.54 -23.20
C ASP A 144 11.15 -17.71 -22.21
N ALA A 145 11.94 -18.37 -21.37
CA ALA A 145 12.93 -17.69 -20.55
C ALA A 145 14.02 -17.11 -21.46
N THR A 146 14.27 -15.81 -21.37
CA THR A 146 15.27 -15.13 -22.19
C THR A 146 16.36 -14.50 -21.34
N ALA A 147 17.60 -14.53 -21.83
CA ALA A 147 18.71 -13.84 -21.16
C ALA A 147 18.60 -12.31 -21.26
N THR A 148 17.98 -11.80 -22.32
CA THR A 148 17.74 -10.37 -22.53
C THR A 148 16.23 -10.12 -22.53
N PRO A 149 15.73 -9.15 -21.75
CA PRO A 149 14.32 -8.83 -21.74
C PRO A 149 13.89 -8.14 -23.04
N ASP A 150 12.72 -8.50 -23.55
CA ASP A 150 12.01 -7.65 -24.50
C ASP A 150 11.44 -6.44 -23.73
N PRO A 151 11.73 -5.19 -24.14
CA PRO A 151 11.24 -3.99 -23.45
C PRO A 151 9.71 -3.94 -23.29
N VAL A 152 8.96 -4.45 -24.28
CA VAL A 152 7.49 -4.49 -24.24
C VAL A 152 7.03 -5.50 -23.20
N LEU A 153 7.63 -6.69 -23.17
CA LEU A 153 7.29 -7.71 -22.17
C LEU A 153 7.73 -7.29 -20.76
N LEU A 154 8.87 -6.60 -20.62
CA LEU A 154 9.32 -6.06 -19.34
C LEU A 154 8.32 -5.05 -18.79
N ALA A 155 7.86 -4.12 -19.61
CA ALA A 155 6.81 -3.17 -19.23
C ALA A 155 5.48 -3.88 -18.92
N LEU A 156 5.12 -4.92 -19.68
CA LEU A 156 3.93 -5.73 -19.43
C LEU A 156 4.00 -6.43 -18.07
N PHE A 157 5.09 -7.16 -17.79
CA PHE A 157 5.26 -7.90 -16.53
C PHE A 157 5.35 -6.97 -15.32
N ASN A 158 6.03 -5.82 -15.43
CA ASN A 158 5.99 -4.78 -14.41
C ASN A 158 4.55 -4.38 -14.05
N ASN A 159 3.75 -4.04 -15.06
CA ASN A 159 2.36 -3.64 -14.85
C ASN A 159 1.50 -4.79 -14.31
N MET A 160 1.75 -6.03 -14.75
CA MET A 160 1.00 -7.18 -14.25
C MET A 160 1.29 -7.49 -12.79
N PHE A 161 2.55 -7.47 -12.35
CA PHE A 161 2.88 -7.66 -10.93
C PHE A 161 2.33 -6.54 -10.05
N MET A 162 2.38 -5.29 -10.53
CA MET A 162 1.77 -4.15 -9.85
C MET A 162 0.25 -4.30 -9.75
N ALA A 163 -0.42 -4.69 -10.83
CA ALA A 163 -1.87 -4.90 -10.85
C ALA A 163 -2.32 -5.98 -9.85
N VAL A 164 -1.52 -7.04 -9.64
CA VAL A 164 -1.77 -8.04 -8.58
C VAL A 164 -1.77 -7.35 -7.21
N ALA A 165 -0.73 -6.59 -6.89
CA ALA A 165 -0.61 -5.91 -5.60
C ALA A 165 -1.73 -4.86 -5.38
N GLU A 166 -2.09 -4.09 -6.40
CA GLU A 166 -3.19 -3.11 -6.35
C GLU A 166 -4.55 -3.78 -6.14
N ARG A 167 -4.79 -4.92 -6.81
CA ARG A 167 -6.03 -5.67 -6.63
C ARG A 167 -6.14 -6.26 -5.24
N MET A 168 -5.04 -6.78 -4.69
CA MET A 168 -4.99 -7.18 -3.28
C MET A 168 -5.38 -6.02 -2.37
N GLY A 169 -4.83 -4.83 -2.62
CA GLY A 169 -5.16 -3.62 -1.85
C GLY A 169 -6.62 -3.20 -1.94
N ALA A 170 -7.22 -3.29 -3.12
CA ALA A 170 -8.65 -3.04 -3.30
C ALA A 170 -9.51 -4.03 -2.51
N VAL A 171 -9.16 -5.33 -2.52
CA VAL A 171 -9.86 -6.36 -1.74
C VAL A 171 -9.71 -6.10 -0.24
N LEU A 172 -8.50 -5.78 0.22
CA LEU A 172 -8.24 -5.49 1.63
C LEU A 172 -9.08 -4.30 2.10
N ARG A 173 -9.04 -3.18 1.38
CA ARG A 173 -9.82 -1.99 1.68
C ARG A 173 -11.32 -2.28 1.71
N ASP A 174 -11.84 -2.97 0.70
CA ASP A 174 -13.28 -3.21 0.55
C ASP A 174 -13.82 -4.22 1.60
N THR A 175 -12.97 -5.01 2.25
CA THR A 175 -13.37 -6.06 3.22
C THR A 175 -12.98 -5.75 4.67
N ALA A 176 -12.06 -4.81 4.88
CA ALA A 176 -11.66 -4.36 6.21
C ALA A 176 -12.80 -3.68 6.96
N THR A 177 -12.73 -3.76 8.29
CA THR A 177 -13.73 -3.17 9.20
C THR A 177 -13.18 -1.99 9.98
N SER A 178 -11.86 -1.93 10.18
CA SER A 178 -11.23 -0.80 10.87
C SER A 178 -11.11 0.43 9.99
N VAL A 179 -11.31 1.60 10.61
CA VAL A 179 -11.11 2.91 9.99
C VAL A 179 -9.67 3.06 9.48
N ASN A 180 -8.69 2.50 10.19
CA ASN A 180 -7.27 2.53 9.80
C ASN A 180 -7.02 1.92 8.41
N ILE A 181 -7.44 0.68 8.19
CA ILE A 181 -7.17 0.00 6.92
C ILE A 181 -8.10 0.55 5.84
N LYS A 182 -9.38 0.74 6.16
CA LYS A 182 -10.39 1.05 5.17
C LYS A 182 -10.37 2.51 4.71
N GLU A 183 -10.42 3.44 5.64
CA GLU A 183 -10.58 4.87 5.34
C GLU A 183 -9.22 5.54 5.17
N ARG A 184 -8.30 5.25 6.09
CA ARG A 184 -6.96 5.85 6.09
C ARG A 184 -5.98 5.19 5.13
N LEU A 185 -6.31 4.00 4.61
CA LEU A 185 -5.45 3.20 3.73
C LEU A 185 -4.09 2.87 4.36
N ASP A 186 -4.08 2.60 5.66
CA ASP A 186 -2.88 2.24 6.41
C ASP A 186 -2.56 0.75 6.27
N PHE A 187 -2.21 0.36 5.04
CA PHE A 187 -1.81 -0.99 4.69
C PHE A 187 -0.92 -0.98 3.43
N SER A 188 -0.16 -2.04 3.19
CA SER A 188 0.48 -2.30 1.89
C SER A 188 0.23 -3.73 1.43
N CYS A 189 0.17 -3.94 0.12
CA CYS A 189 0.12 -5.27 -0.51
C CYS A 189 1.30 -5.42 -1.45
N ALA A 190 1.88 -6.62 -1.52
CA ALA A 190 3.10 -6.87 -2.26
C ALA A 190 3.21 -8.30 -2.79
N VAL A 191 3.98 -8.43 -3.87
CA VAL A 191 4.35 -9.69 -4.51
C VAL A 191 5.85 -9.90 -4.36
N PHE A 192 6.26 -11.13 -4.06
CA PHE A 192 7.65 -11.52 -3.84
C PHE A 192 7.97 -12.76 -4.65
N ASP A 193 9.22 -12.90 -5.09
CA ASP A 193 9.69 -14.14 -5.70
C ASP A 193 9.84 -15.28 -4.68
N ASP A 194 10.26 -16.44 -5.15
CA ASP A 194 10.50 -17.65 -4.37
C ASP A 194 11.59 -17.49 -3.28
N GLN A 195 12.42 -16.44 -3.38
CA GLN A 195 13.45 -16.09 -2.39
C GLN A 195 12.99 -15.00 -1.42
N GLY A 196 11.73 -14.56 -1.50
CA GLY A 196 11.18 -13.50 -0.66
C GLY A 196 11.70 -12.10 -1.02
N ARG A 197 12.19 -11.88 -2.24
CA ARG A 197 12.59 -10.55 -2.72
C ARG A 197 11.37 -9.79 -3.22
N LEU A 198 11.22 -8.54 -2.80
CA LEU A 198 10.08 -7.70 -3.23
C LEU A 198 10.15 -7.44 -4.74
N LEU A 199 9.10 -7.82 -5.48
CA LEU A 199 8.96 -7.59 -6.92
C LEU A 199 8.10 -6.37 -7.25
N ALA A 200 6.98 -6.22 -6.53
CA ALA A 200 6.01 -5.16 -6.74
C ALA A 200 5.23 -4.88 -5.46
N ASN A 201 4.82 -3.63 -5.25
CA ASN A 201 4.00 -3.22 -4.12
C ASN A 201 2.96 -2.18 -4.54
N ALA A 202 1.77 -2.23 -3.96
CA ALA A 202 0.81 -1.12 -4.07
C ALA A 202 1.34 0.10 -3.30
N PRO A 203 1.32 1.32 -3.88
CA PRO A 203 1.99 2.50 -3.34
C PRO A 203 1.18 3.16 -2.22
N HIS A 204 1.08 2.48 -1.08
CA HIS A 204 0.39 3.00 0.11
C HIS A 204 1.43 3.49 1.11
N MET A 205 2.04 2.63 1.95
CA MET A 205 2.99 3.07 2.98
C MET A 205 4.45 2.74 2.62
N PRO A 206 5.32 3.76 2.39
CA PRO A 206 6.72 3.52 2.08
C PRO A 206 7.52 2.80 3.18
N VAL A 207 7.12 2.91 4.44
CA VAL A 207 7.81 2.22 5.53
C VAL A 207 7.69 0.69 5.46
N HIS A 208 6.70 0.16 4.76
CA HIS A 208 6.53 -1.29 4.58
C HIS A 208 7.53 -1.91 3.60
N LEU A 209 8.12 -1.09 2.71
CA LEU A 209 8.81 -1.53 1.50
C LEU A 209 10.05 -2.38 1.78
N GLY A 210 10.90 -1.95 2.71
CA GLY A 210 12.11 -2.67 3.07
C GLY A 210 11.88 -3.79 4.09
N ALA A 211 10.74 -3.77 4.79
CA ALA A 211 10.44 -4.68 5.90
C ALA A 211 9.66 -5.93 5.48
N MET A 212 8.69 -5.83 4.55
CA MET A 212 7.87 -6.99 4.18
C MET A 212 8.67 -8.13 3.53
N GLY A 213 9.70 -7.82 2.73
CA GLY A 213 10.59 -8.85 2.17
C GLY A 213 11.35 -9.61 3.27
N GLU A 214 11.72 -8.92 4.35
CA GLU A 214 12.35 -9.56 5.50
C GLU A 214 11.35 -10.47 6.24
N SER A 215 10.08 -10.06 6.36
CA SER A 215 9.02 -10.92 6.90
C SER A 215 8.90 -12.24 6.13
N VAL A 216 8.91 -12.18 4.79
CA VAL A 216 8.85 -13.38 3.94
C VAL A 216 10.08 -14.27 4.14
N ARG A 217 11.28 -13.67 4.18
CA ARG A 217 12.53 -14.42 4.42
C ARG A 217 12.60 -15.02 5.81
N THR A 218 12.05 -14.37 6.83
CA THR A 218 11.93 -14.95 8.18
C THR A 218 11.06 -16.19 8.15
N VAL A 219 9.89 -16.15 7.49
CA VAL A 219 9.00 -17.31 7.34
C VAL A 219 9.65 -18.44 6.53
N LEU A 220 10.35 -18.10 5.44
CA LEU A 220 11.13 -19.06 4.66
C LEU A 220 12.19 -19.75 5.53
N LYS A 221 12.89 -19.00 6.37
CA LYS A 221 13.90 -19.52 7.28
C LYS A 221 13.31 -20.38 8.41
N SER A 222 12.17 -19.98 8.98
CA SER A 222 11.56 -20.69 10.11
C SER A 222 10.79 -21.94 9.68
N ARG A 223 10.08 -21.88 8.54
CA ARG A 223 9.21 -22.95 8.07
C ARG A 223 9.75 -23.72 6.88
N GLY A 224 10.34 -23.05 5.88
CA GLY A 224 10.88 -23.67 4.67
C GLY A 224 9.95 -24.75 4.09
N ASP A 225 10.48 -25.97 3.99
CA ASP A 225 9.80 -27.15 3.43
C ASP A 225 8.57 -27.63 4.24
N THR A 226 8.31 -27.06 5.43
CA THR A 226 7.11 -27.39 6.22
C THR A 226 5.86 -26.64 5.78
N LEU A 227 6.01 -25.60 4.93
CA LEU A 227 4.89 -24.88 4.34
C LEU A 227 4.11 -25.79 3.40
N LYS A 228 2.78 -25.71 3.46
CA LYS A 228 1.86 -26.46 2.59
C LYS A 228 0.97 -25.54 1.77
N PRO A 229 0.44 -26.02 0.62
CA PRO A 229 -0.62 -25.32 -0.09
C PRO A 229 -1.79 -24.97 0.82
N GLY A 230 -2.22 -23.70 0.80
CA GLY A 230 -3.29 -23.20 1.65
C GLY A 230 -2.86 -22.71 3.03
N ASP A 231 -1.58 -22.78 3.38
CA ASP A 231 -1.06 -22.14 4.59
C ASP A 231 -0.99 -20.61 4.42
N MET A 232 -1.20 -19.88 5.52
CA MET A 232 -0.87 -18.46 5.64
C MET A 232 -0.34 -18.15 7.03
N ILE A 233 0.62 -17.24 7.09
CA ILE A 233 1.39 -16.92 8.29
C ILE A 233 1.16 -15.46 8.66
N ALA A 234 0.85 -15.19 9.92
CA ALA A 234 0.79 -13.86 10.49
C ALA A 234 2.02 -13.59 11.36
N LEU A 235 2.61 -12.40 11.23
CA LEU A 235 3.69 -11.91 12.08
C LEU A 235 3.68 -10.38 12.19
N ASN A 236 4.17 -9.84 13.31
CA ASN A 236 4.40 -8.42 13.53
C ASN A 236 5.70 -8.12 14.29
N ASN A 237 6.45 -9.14 14.73
CA ASN A 237 7.66 -8.95 15.53
C ASN A 237 8.70 -8.11 14.77
N PRO A 238 9.07 -6.91 15.26
CA PRO A 238 9.99 -6.02 14.55
C PRO A 238 11.42 -6.55 14.40
N PHE A 239 11.80 -7.50 15.24
CA PHE A 239 13.11 -8.17 15.15
C PHE A 239 13.11 -9.35 14.16
N ASN A 240 11.95 -9.68 13.58
CA ASN A 240 11.72 -10.77 12.64
C ASN A 240 10.93 -10.28 11.41
N GLY A 241 11.31 -9.09 10.92
CA GLY A 241 10.77 -8.49 9.70
C GLY A 241 9.56 -7.57 9.88
N GLY A 242 9.02 -7.41 11.09
CA GLY A 242 8.03 -6.37 11.41
C GLY A 242 8.61 -4.95 11.40
N THR A 243 7.75 -3.93 11.41
CA THR A 243 8.12 -2.51 11.57
C THR A 243 7.89 -2.05 13.01
N HIS A 244 6.69 -2.32 13.51
CA HIS A 244 6.24 -2.17 14.89
C HIS A 244 5.04 -3.12 15.10
N LEU A 245 4.62 -3.36 16.35
CA LEU A 245 3.59 -4.37 16.63
C LEU A 245 2.21 -4.11 15.99
N PRO A 246 1.71 -2.86 15.86
CA PRO A 246 0.42 -2.63 15.20
C PRO A 246 0.37 -3.07 13.74
N ASP A 247 1.51 -3.13 13.05
CA ASP A 247 1.57 -3.57 11.66
C ASP A 247 1.69 -5.10 11.57
N VAL A 248 0.55 -5.77 11.36
CA VAL A 248 0.53 -7.23 11.21
C VAL A 248 0.65 -7.59 9.73
N THR A 249 1.64 -8.41 9.40
CA THR A 249 1.88 -8.94 8.06
C THR A 249 1.27 -10.33 7.94
N VAL A 250 0.42 -10.55 6.94
CA VAL A 250 -0.05 -11.87 6.54
C VAL A 250 0.63 -12.29 5.24
N ILE A 251 1.26 -13.46 5.23
CA ILE A 251 2.08 -13.99 4.14
C ILE A 251 1.45 -15.27 3.61
N ALA A 252 1.31 -15.38 2.30
CA ALA A 252 0.79 -16.56 1.63
C ALA A 252 1.79 -17.07 0.57
N PRO A 253 2.29 -18.30 0.69
CA PRO A 253 3.04 -18.96 -0.38
C PRO A 253 2.12 -19.27 -1.57
N VAL A 254 2.65 -19.07 -2.78
CA VAL A 254 2.01 -19.46 -4.05
C VAL A 254 2.77 -20.68 -4.57
N PHE A 255 2.15 -21.85 -4.46
CA PHE A 255 2.71 -23.12 -4.93
C PHE A 255 2.47 -23.33 -6.42
N ASP A 256 3.22 -24.26 -7.02
CA ASP A 256 2.84 -24.85 -8.29
C ASP A 256 1.60 -25.76 -8.21
N ASP A 257 1.07 -26.13 -9.38
CA ASP A 257 -0.12 -26.96 -9.50
C ASP A 257 0.02 -28.33 -8.78
N ALA A 258 1.25 -28.83 -8.66
CA ALA A 258 1.54 -30.08 -7.94
C ALA A 258 1.58 -29.90 -6.41
N GLY A 259 1.63 -28.66 -5.91
CA GLY A 259 1.76 -28.35 -4.49
C GLY A 259 3.13 -28.69 -3.92
N THR A 260 4.17 -28.76 -4.76
CA THR A 260 5.49 -29.29 -4.40
C THR A 260 6.57 -28.23 -4.29
N SER A 261 6.43 -27.11 -4.98
CA SER A 261 7.42 -26.03 -4.96
C SER A 261 6.73 -24.68 -4.88
N ILE A 262 7.26 -23.81 -4.02
CA ILE A 262 6.84 -22.43 -3.93
C ILE A 262 7.40 -21.68 -5.14
N ARG A 263 6.55 -20.90 -5.81
CA ARG A 263 6.88 -20.12 -7.00
C ARG A 263 7.00 -18.63 -6.70
N PHE A 264 6.13 -18.13 -5.83
CA PHE A 264 6.09 -16.74 -5.37
C PHE A 264 5.53 -16.70 -3.96
N PHE A 265 5.59 -15.52 -3.33
CA PHE A 265 4.76 -15.18 -2.19
C PHE A 265 3.92 -13.96 -2.52
N VAL A 266 2.73 -13.88 -1.92
CA VAL A 266 1.98 -12.64 -1.80
C VAL A 266 1.81 -12.32 -0.33
N ALA A 267 1.93 -11.05 0.03
CA ALA A 267 1.73 -10.62 1.39
C ALA A 267 1.04 -9.26 1.45
N ASN A 268 0.40 -9.00 2.58
CA ASN A 268 -0.06 -7.68 2.92
C ASN A 268 0.25 -7.38 4.39
N ARG A 269 0.41 -6.10 4.70
CA ARG A 269 0.65 -5.58 6.04
C ARG A 269 -0.40 -4.52 6.31
N GLY A 270 -1.18 -4.68 7.38
CA GLY A 270 -2.23 -3.75 7.78
C GLY A 270 -1.97 -3.23 9.18
N HIS A 271 -2.20 -1.94 9.40
CA HIS A 271 -2.09 -1.33 10.72
C HIS A 271 -3.37 -1.59 11.52
N HIS A 272 -3.26 -2.43 12.55
CA HIS A 272 -4.35 -2.65 13.50
C HIS A 272 -4.46 -1.47 14.46
N ALA A 273 -5.68 -0.99 14.70
CA ALA A 273 -5.89 0.16 15.57
C ALA A 273 -5.39 -0.06 17.01
N ASP A 274 -5.46 -1.31 17.51
CA ASP A 274 -4.93 -1.74 18.80
C ASP A 274 -4.58 -3.23 18.71
N ILE A 275 -3.38 -3.60 19.13
CA ILE A 275 -2.89 -4.97 19.29
C ILE A 275 -2.49 -5.25 20.75
N GLY A 276 -3.00 -4.44 21.69
CA GLY A 276 -2.69 -4.49 23.12
C GLY A 276 -1.72 -3.40 23.57
N GLY A 277 -0.96 -3.68 24.63
CA GLY A 277 0.05 -2.77 25.19
C GLY A 277 -0.46 -1.91 26.35
N LEU A 278 0.41 -1.09 26.93
CA LEU A 278 0.12 -0.30 28.14
C LEU A 278 -0.99 0.74 27.94
N THR A 279 -1.03 1.39 26.78
CA THR A 279 -2.06 2.40 26.45
C THR A 279 -2.92 1.93 25.29
N PRO A 280 -4.19 2.38 25.19
CA PRO A 280 -5.01 2.18 24.00
C PRO A 280 -4.27 2.61 22.73
N GLY A 281 -4.40 1.80 21.69
CA GLY A 281 -3.81 2.08 20.39
C GLY A 281 -2.35 1.67 20.20
N SER A 282 -1.79 0.91 21.16
CA SER A 282 -0.50 0.22 21.03
C SER A 282 0.71 1.11 20.71
N THR A 283 0.62 2.40 21.07
CA THR A 283 1.72 3.37 20.94
C THR A 283 2.11 4.00 22.28
N PRO A 284 2.39 3.19 23.34
CA PRO A 284 2.63 3.68 24.69
C PRO A 284 3.88 4.57 24.78
N PRO A 285 3.76 5.84 25.22
CA PRO A 285 4.87 6.80 25.31
C PRO A 285 6.04 6.33 26.19
N ASP A 286 5.71 5.64 27.27
CA ASP A 286 6.65 5.24 28.33
C ASP A 286 7.15 3.79 28.17
N ALA A 287 6.84 3.12 27.05
CA ALA A 287 7.32 1.76 26.83
C ALA A 287 8.84 1.73 26.68
N THR A 288 9.43 0.77 27.38
CA THR A 288 10.86 0.47 27.40
C THR A 288 11.16 -0.90 26.80
N ARG A 289 10.16 -1.79 26.80
CA ARG A 289 10.23 -3.15 26.28
C ARG A 289 9.19 -3.38 25.19
N LEU A 290 9.52 -4.21 24.21
CA LEU A 290 8.64 -4.52 23.08
C LEU A 290 7.25 -5.01 23.52
N GLU A 291 7.18 -5.93 24.48
CA GLU A 291 5.90 -6.49 24.95
C GLU A 291 4.97 -5.45 25.58
N GLU A 292 5.50 -4.35 26.10
CA GLU A 292 4.70 -3.23 26.63
C GLU A 292 3.92 -2.50 25.52
N GLU A 293 4.33 -2.68 24.26
CA GLU A 293 3.67 -2.12 23.07
C GLU A 293 2.50 -2.98 22.58
N GLY A 294 2.42 -4.26 22.98
CA GLY A 294 1.30 -5.15 22.63
C GLY A 294 1.67 -6.61 22.40
N VAL A 295 0.76 -7.34 21.74
CA VAL A 295 0.91 -8.76 21.43
C VAL A 295 1.98 -8.92 20.35
N VAL A 296 3.03 -9.66 20.69
CA VAL A 296 4.09 -10.06 19.74
C VAL A 296 3.67 -11.35 19.03
N ILE A 297 3.55 -11.29 17.71
CA ILE A 297 3.24 -12.39 16.81
C ILE A 297 4.49 -12.65 15.98
N ASP A 298 5.12 -13.79 16.21
CA ASP A 298 6.42 -14.10 15.61
C ASP A 298 6.29 -14.92 14.33
N ASP A 299 5.59 -16.06 14.44
CA ASP A 299 5.35 -16.97 13.32
C ASP A 299 4.06 -17.77 13.58
N PHE A 300 2.91 -17.11 13.44
CA PHE A 300 1.62 -17.72 13.71
C PHE A 300 0.98 -18.25 12.42
N LEU A 301 0.78 -19.57 12.33
CA LEU A 301 0.01 -20.18 11.25
C LEU A 301 -1.47 -19.81 11.41
N VAL A 302 -1.90 -18.77 10.69
CA VAL A 302 -3.26 -18.20 10.77
C VAL A 302 -4.26 -18.96 9.90
N LEU A 303 -3.78 -19.49 8.77
CA LEU A 303 -4.49 -20.42 7.91
C LEU A 303 -3.64 -21.68 7.81
N SER A 304 -4.20 -22.85 8.08
CA SER A 304 -3.52 -24.14 7.97
C SER A 304 -4.25 -24.98 6.93
N GLU A 305 -3.61 -25.28 5.80
CA GLU A 305 -4.20 -26.08 4.72
C GLU A 305 -5.60 -25.57 4.30
N GLY A 306 -5.81 -24.25 4.31
CA GLY A 306 -7.08 -23.60 3.99
C GLY A 306 -8.02 -23.32 5.17
N GLU A 307 -7.76 -23.88 6.36
CA GLU A 307 -8.60 -23.72 7.55
C GLU A 307 -8.15 -22.54 8.43
N PHE A 308 -9.08 -21.64 8.75
CA PHE A 308 -8.80 -20.48 9.60
C PHE A 308 -8.74 -20.85 11.08
N ARG A 309 -7.58 -20.62 11.71
CA ARG A 309 -7.30 -21.00 13.10
C ARG A 309 -7.78 -19.94 14.09
N GLU A 310 -9.05 -19.55 13.98
CA GLU A 310 -9.61 -18.43 14.75
C GLU A 310 -9.49 -18.61 16.26
N ALA A 311 -9.80 -19.79 16.79
CA ALA A 311 -9.76 -20.04 18.23
C ALA A 311 -8.35 -19.83 18.80
N ALA A 312 -7.34 -20.36 18.12
CA ALA A 312 -5.93 -20.20 18.51
C ALA A 312 -5.46 -18.74 18.35
N LEU A 313 -5.93 -18.04 17.32
CA LEU A 313 -5.62 -16.62 17.13
C LEU A 313 -6.24 -15.76 18.24
N ARG A 314 -7.49 -16.03 18.60
CA ARG A 314 -8.18 -15.34 19.70
C ARG A 314 -7.47 -15.58 21.02
N GLU A 315 -7.04 -16.80 21.28
CA GLU A 315 -6.24 -17.15 22.46
C GLU A 315 -4.95 -16.33 22.48
N LEU A 316 -4.16 -16.35 21.39
CA LEU A 316 -2.92 -15.57 21.26
C LEU A 316 -3.12 -14.08 21.59
N LEU A 317 -4.18 -13.47 21.05
CA LEU A 317 -4.48 -12.05 21.26
C LEU A 317 -4.96 -11.73 22.68
N SER A 318 -5.59 -12.69 23.36
CA SER A 318 -6.23 -12.48 24.66
C SER A 318 -5.38 -12.93 25.85
N SER A 319 -4.40 -13.80 25.63
CA SER A 319 -3.58 -14.40 26.70
C SER A 319 -2.19 -13.76 26.85
N ALA A 320 -1.84 -12.79 26.00
CA ALA A 320 -0.57 -12.08 26.12
C ALA A 320 -0.50 -11.25 27.42
N PRO A 321 0.71 -10.91 27.93
CA PRO A 321 0.85 -10.06 29.11
C PRO A 321 0.12 -8.72 29.02
N TYR A 322 0.10 -8.14 27.82
CA TYR A 322 -0.63 -6.92 27.49
C TYR A 322 -1.58 -7.21 26.32
N PRO A 323 -2.75 -7.83 26.57
CA PRO A 323 -3.59 -8.39 25.54
C PRO A 323 -4.27 -7.30 24.69
N ALA A 324 -4.68 -7.68 23.48
CA ALA A 324 -5.46 -6.81 22.61
C ALA A 324 -6.80 -6.45 23.26
N ARG A 325 -7.18 -5.17 23.21
CA ARG A 325 -8.40 -4.67 23.86
C ARG A 325 -9.66 -5.13 23.13
N ASN A 326 -9.57 -5.29 21.80
CA ASN A 326 -10.67 -5.78 20.98
C ASN A 326 -10.20 -6.84 19.98
N PRO A 327 -9.96 -8.10 20.43
CA PRO A 327 -9.54 -9.19 19.55
C PRO A 327 -10.51 -9.47 18.39
N GLY A 328 -11.80 -9.12 18.53
CA GLY A 328 -12.80 -9.27 17.46
C GLY A 328 -12.52 -8.38 16.24
N ASN A 329 -12.07 -7.14 16.48
CA ASN A 329 -11.63 -6.25 15.40
C ASN A 329 -10.34 -6.77 14.76
N ASN A 330 -9.36 -7.21 15.56
CA ASN A 330 -8.12 -7.79 15.02
C ASN A 330 -8.40 -9.00 14.11
N ILE A 331 -9.27 -9.91 14.54
CA ILE A 331 -9.67 -11.09 13.76
C ILE A 331 -10.39 -10.68 12.48
N SER A 332 -11.23 -9.64 12.52
CA SER A 332 -11.95 -9.14 11.34
C SER A 332 -10.99 -8.56 10.30
N ASP A 333 -10.02 -7.76 10.73
CA ASP A 333 -9.00 -7.22 9.83
C ASP A 333 -8.09 -8.34 9.28
N LEU A 334 -7.68 -9.32 10.10
CA LEU A 334 -6.91 -10.48 9.63
C LEU A 334 -7.67 -11.33 8.60
N ARG A 335 -8.99 -11.44 8.71
CA ARG A 335 -9.83 -12.08 7.67
C ARG A 335 -9.79 -11.29 6.35
N ALA A 336 -9.83 -9.96 6.41
CA ALA A 336 -9.68 -9.11 5.23
C ALA A 336 -8.28 -9.26 4.59
N GLN A 337 -7.23 -9.36 5.41
CA GLN A 337 -5.86 -9.64 4.95
C GLN A 337 -5.73 -11.01 4.28
N ILE A 338 -6.37 -12.06 4.83
CA ILE A 338 -6.42 -13.40 4.22
C ILE A 338 -7.13 -13.33 2.86
N ALA A 339 -8.26 -12.63 2.78
CA ALA A 339 -9.01 -12.44 1.53
C ALA A 339 -8.17 -11.76 0.44
N ALA A 340 -7.45 -10.70 0.80
CA ALA A 340 -6.53 -10.00 -0.10
C ALA A 340 -5.44 -10.94 -0.63
N ASN A 341 -4.79 -11.71 0.24
CA ASN A 341 -3.77 -12.67 -0.18
C ASN A 341 -4.32 -13.78 -1.07
N ARG A 342 -5.52 -14.30 -0.79
CA ARG A 342 -6.19 -15.28 -1.69
C ARG A 342 -6.41 -14.71 -3.08
N ALA A 343 -6.84 -13.45 -3.18
CA ALA A 343 -7.01 -12.78 -4.47
C ALA A 343 -5.67 -12.64 -5.21
N GLY A 344 -4.61 -12.23 -4.51
CA GLY A 344 -3.26 -12.12 -5.09
C GLY A 344 -2.71 -13.47 -5.57
N ALA A 345 -2.83 -14.52 -4.76
CA ALA A 345 -2.36 -15.86 -5.11
C ALA A 345 -3.08 -16.41 -6.36
N ARG A 346 -4.40 -16.18 -6.47
CA ARG A 346 -5.19 -16.56 -7.64
C ARG A 346 -4.73 -15.82 -8.91
N ASP A 347 -4.45 -14.53 -8.81
CA ASP A 347 -4.03 -13.73 -9.96
C ASP A 347 -2.61 -14.09 -10.41
N MET A 348 -1.72 -14.41 -9.47
CA MET A 348 -0.40 -14.98 -9.78
C MET A 348 -0.51 -16.33 -10.48
N ALA A 349 -1.36 -17.23 -9.98
CA ALA A 349 -1.60 -18.52 -10.61
C ALA A 349 -2.15 -18.36 -12.05
N ALA A 350 -3.10 -17.45 -12.27
CA ALA A 350 -3.63 -17.14 -13.60
C ALA A 350 -2.56 -16.56 -14.55
N MET A 351 -1.63 -15.74 -14.03
CA MET A 351 -0.49 -15.24 -14.80
C MET A 351 0.44 -16.37 -15.23
N ILE A 352 0.77 -17.29 -14.32
CA ILE A 352 1.60 -18.47 -14.59
C ILE A 352 0.92 -19.41 -15.59
N GLU A 353 -0.38 -19.65 -15.45
CA GLU A 353 -1.15 -20.49 -16.37
C GLU A 353 -1.13 -19.93 -17.79
N ARG A 354 -1.22 -18.60 -17.92
CA ARG A 354 -1.27 -17.91 -19.21
C ARG A 354 0.09 -17.86 -19.90
N TYR A 355 1.14 -17.44 -19.19
CA TYR A 355 2.45 -17.12 -19.77
C TYR A 355 3.52 -18.19 -19.54
N GLY A 356 3.23 -19.21 -18.73
CA GLY A 356 4.17 -20.26 -18.36
C GLY A 356 5.15 -19.82 -17.27
N TRP A 357 5.46 -20.73 -16.33
CA TRP A 357 6.35 -20.45 -15.20
C TRP A 357 7.73 -19.93 -15.63
N ALA A 358 8.34 -20.52 -16.66
CA ALA A 358 9.69 -20.15 -17.09
C ALA A 358 9.78 -18.67 -17.51
N GLY A 359 8.83 -18.21 -18.33
CA GLY A 359 8.73 -16.82 -18.73
C GLY A 359 8.45 -15.89 -17.55
N VAL A 360 7.44 -16.20 -16.73
CA VAL A 360 7.06 -15.37 -15.57
C VAL A 360 8.23 -15.23 -14.58
N SER A 361 8.93 -16.33 -14.26
CA SER A 361 10.10 -16.34 -13.38
C SER A 361 11.26 -15.53 -13.96
N SER A 362 11.55 -15.69 -15.26
CA SER A 362 12.59 -14.91 -15.94
C SER A 362 12.30 -13.42 -15.90
N TYR A 363 11.05 -13.01 -16.16
CA TYR A 363 10.67 -11.60 -16.13
C TYR A 363 10.61 -11.02 -14.71
N ALA A 364 10.31 -11.81 -13.68
CA ALA A 364 10.49 -11.38 -12.30
C ALA A 364 11.96 -10.98 -12.02
N GLY A 365 12.92 -11.75 -12.54
CA GLY A 365 14.35 -11.40 -12.50
C GLY A 365 14.65 -10.08 -13.23
N HIS A 366 14.19 -9.96 -14.50
CA HIS A 366 14.41 -8.76 -15.31
C HIS A 366 13.81 -7.49 -14.69
N VAL A 367 12.68 -7.59 -13.98
CA VAL A 367 12.07 -6.48 -13.24
C VAL A 367 12.97 -5.97 -12.12
N LEU A 368 13.64 -6.87 -11.39
CA LEU A 368 14.60 -6.49 -10.35
C LEU A 368 15.87 -5.88 -10.98
N ASP A 369 16.36 -6.45 -12.07
CA ASP A 369 17.56 -5.96 -12.76
C ASP A 369 17.34 -4.54 -13.34
N ASN A 370 16.16 -4.28 -13.88
CA ASN A 370 15.79 -2.95 -14.39
C ASN A 370 15.71 -1.88 -13.28
N ALA A 371 15.22 -2.27 -12.10
CA ALA A 371 15.18 -1.38 -10.94
C ALA A 371 16.57 -1.07 -10.39
N GLU A 372 17.46 -2.07 -10.37
CA GLU A 372 18.87 -1.89 -10.06
C GLU A 372 19.54 -0.89 -11.02
N GLU A 373 19.43 -1.13 -12.34
CA GLU A 373 20.04 -0.24 -13.35
C GLU A 373 19.50 1.20 -13.26
N SER A 374 18.23 1.35 -12.88
CA SER A 374 17.64 2.68 -12.72
C SER A 374 18.21 3.47 -11.54
N VAL A 375 18.51 2.80 -10.42
CA VAL A 375 19.24 3.44 -9.32
C VAL A 375 20.69 3.71 -9.71
N ARG A 376 21.35 2.81 -10.44
CA ARG A 376 22.72 3.03 -10.95
C ARG A 376 22.83 4.30 -11.80
N ARG A 377 21.84 4.57 -12.66
CA ARG A 377 21.77 5.81 -13.46
C ARG A 377 21.62 7.08 -12.61
N VAL A 378 20.98 6.98 -11.45
CA VAL A 378 20.91 8.09 -10.49
C VAL A 378 22.27 8.29 -9.83
N ILE A 379 22.90 7.20 -9.37
CA ILE A 379 24.22 7.22 -8.73
C ILE A 379 25.27 7.89 -9.61
N ASP A 380 25.23 7.69 -10.93
CA ASP A 380 26.12 8.36 -11.90
C ASP A 380 26.13 9.90 -11.79
N ARG A 381 25.06 10.50 -11.25
CA ARG A 381 24.86 11.95 -11.10
C ARG A 381 24.97 12.44 -9.66
N LEU A 382 25.04 11.52 -8.69
CA LEU A 382 25.16 11.88 -7.29
C LEU A 382 26.59 12.33 -6.97
N SER A 383 26.73 13.06 -5.88
CA SER A 383 28.02 13.40 -5.28
C SER A 383 28.04 12.88 -3.84
N ASP A 384 29.23 12.79 -3.27
CA ASP A 384 29.38 12.55 -1.83
C ASP A 384 28.59 13.57 -1.01
N GLY A 385 28.02 13.10 0.10
CA GLY A 385 27.24 13.93 1.01
C GLY A 385 27.42 13.49 2.46
N GLU A 386 27.33 14.43 3.38
CA GLU A 386 27.31 14.14 4.82
C GLU A 386 26.35 15.08 5.52
N MET A 387 25.63 14.56 6.52
CA MET A 387 24.76 15.38 7.35
C MET A 387 24.57 14.76 8.73
N THR A 388 24.58 15.61 9.75
CA THR A 388 24.18 15.24 11.12
C THR A 388 23.09 16.19 11.58
N VAL A 389 21.99 15.62 12.06
CA VAL A 389 20.92 16.35 12.72
C VAL A 389 20.79 15.91 14.18
N LYS A 390 20.19 16.75 15.02
CA LYS A 390 19.84 16.37 16.39
C LYS A 390 18.37 15.96 16.43
N MET A 391 18.07 14.92 17.19
CA MET A 391 16.71 14.57 17.57
C MET A 391 16.26 15.45 18.75
N ASP A 392 14.96 15.46 19.09
CA ASP A 392 14.40 16.28 20.19
C ASP A 392 14.92 15.92 21.60
N ASP A 393 15.53 14.74 21.75
CA ASP A 393 16.23 14.32 22.96
C ASP A 393 17.72 14.71 22.96
N GLY A 394 18.21 15.33 21.88
CA GLY A 394 19.57 15.78 21.71
C GLY A 394 20.54 14.75 21.14
N LEU A 395 20.11 13.50 20.90
CA LEU A 395 20.96 12.48 20.28
C LEU A 395 21.22 12.79 18.80
N PRO A 396 22.43 12.53 18.29
CA PRO A 396 22.75 12.75 16.88
C PRO A 396 22.18 11.64 15.99
N LEU A 397 21.66 12.02 14.84
CA LEU A 397 21.42 11.15 13.69
C LEU A 397 22.36 11.59 12.57
N SER A 398 23.28 10.71 12.17
CA SER A 398 24.34 11.03 11.22
C SER A 398 24.28 10.11 10.02
N VAL A 399 24.53 10.65 8.82
CA VAL A 399 24.72 9.85 7.61
C VAL A 399 25.87 10.42 6.79
N THR A 400 26.68 9.51 6.24
CA THR A 400 27.69 9.80 5.21
C THR A 400 27.36 8.94 3.99
N ILE A 401 27.25 9.57 2.83
CA ILE A 401 26.99 8.92 1.54
C ILE A 401 28.26 9.06 0.70
N LYS A 402 28.84 7.92 0.32
CA LYS A 402 30.02 7.84 -0.54
C LYS A 402 29.65 7.19 -1.86
N VAL A 403 29.91 7.88 -2.96
CA VAL A 403 29.59 7.41 -4.31
C VAL A 403 30.82 6.79 -4.96
N ASP A 404 30.67 5.58 -5.48
CA ASP A 404 31.63 4.94 -6.36
C ASP A 404 31.08 4.98 -7.80
N HIS A 405 31.62 5.89 -8.61
CA HIS A 405 31.20 6.04 -10.00
C HIS A 405 31.71 4.92 -10.92
N GLU A 406 32.78 4.20 -10.54
CA GLU A 406 33.28 3.07 -11.35
C GLU A 406 32.39 1.85 -11.15
N ALA A 407 32.08 1.52 -9.89
CA ALA A 407 31.16 0.44 -9.55
C ALA A 407 29.67 0.81 -9.71
N ARG A 408 29.37 2.10 -9.96
CA ARG A 408 28.03 2.69 -10.00
C ARG A 408 27.22 2.30 -8.76
N SER A 409 27.85 2.42 -7.59
CA SER A 409 27.31 2.04 -6.29
C SER A 409 27.45 3.18 -5.28
N ALA A 410 26.69 3.10 -4.18
CA ALA A 410 26.80 4.07 -3.10
C ALA A 410 26.84 3.36 -1.75
N ARG A 411 27.71 3.84 -0.86
CA ARG A 411 27.78 3.41 0.54
C ARG A 411 27.10 4.45 1.43
N ILE A 412 26.07 4.04 2.14
CA ILE A 412 25.27 4.84 3.07
C ILE A 412 25.63 4.41 4.48
N ASP A 413 26.39 5.24 5.19
CA ASP A 413 26.96 4.94 6.51
C ASP A 413 26.34 5.81 7.59
N PHE A 414 25.66 5.18 8.55
CA PHE A 414 25.03 5.83 9.69
C PHE A 414 25.94 5.90 10.93
N THR A 415 27.23 5.60 10.80
CA THR A 415 28.22 5.74 11.88
C THR A 415 28.20 7.16 12.45
N GLY A 416 28.24 7.27 13.78
CA GLY A 416 28.05 8.53 14.50
C GLY A 416 26.61 8.82 14.92
N THR A 417 25.67 7.93 14.57
CA THR A 417 24.31 7.93 15.14
C THR A 417 24.34 7.51 16.60
N GLY A 418 23.52 8.16 17.43
CA GLY A 418 23.48 7.97 18.88
C GLY A 418 23.08 6.54 19.32
N PRO A 419 23.38 6.18 20.59
CA PRO A 419 23.09 4.86 21.12
C PRO A 419 21.57 4.59 21.20
N GLN A 420 21.21 3.32 21.34
CA GLN A 420 19.87 2.89 21.68
C GLN A 420 19.31 3.67 22.87
N ARG A 421 18.02 4.01 22.78
CA ARG A 421 17.25 4.69 23.81
C ARG A 421 16.62 3.69 24.77
N PRO A 422 16.39 4.09 26.04
CA PRO A 422 15.61 3.27 26.97
C PRO A 422 14.11 3.23 26.64
N GLY A 423 13.59 4.20 25.87
CA GLY A 423 12.17 4.28 25.48
C GLY A 423 11.90 3.76 24.06
N ASN A 424 10.73 4.10 23.52
CA ASN A 424 10.22 3.55 22.26
C ASN A 424 10.69 4.23 20.96
N LEU A 425 11.50 5.29 21.06
CA LEU A 425 12.10 6.02 19.92
C LEU A 425 13.27 5.25 19.26
N ASN A 426 13.25 3.92 19.27
CA ASN A 426 14.22 3.10 18.54
C ASN A 426 13.59 2.57 17.25
N ALA A 427 14.35 2.49 16.16
CA ALA A 427 13.90 1.93 14.90
C ALA A 427 14.64 0.62 14.61
N PRO A 428 13.94 -0.46 14.25
CA PRO A 428 14.58 -1.67 13.73
C PRO A 428 15.35 -1.35 12.43
N PRO A 429 16.44 -2.09 12.13
CA PRO A 429 17.24 -1.84 10.92
C PRO A 429 16.44 -1.85 9.61
N VAL A 430 15.37 -2.66 9.53
CA VAL A 430 14.48 -2.73 8.36
C VAL A 430 13.73 -1.42 8.08
N VAL A 431 13.48 -0.60 9.11
CA VAL A 431 12.88 0.73 8.95
C VAL A 431 13.87 1.69 8.28
N CYS A 432 15.13 1.68 8.73
CA CYS A 432 16.21 2.45 8.11
C CYS A 432 16.42 2.04 6.64
N ARG A 433 16.45 0.73 6.37
CA ARG A 433 16.51 0.19 5.00
C ARG A 433 15.35 0.68 4.12
N SER A 434 14.14 0.74 4.66
CA SER A 434 12.96 1.24 3.94
C SER A 434 13.08 2.72 3.59
N ALA A 435 13.62 3.54 4.51
CA ALA A 435 13.89 4.95 4.25
C ALA A 435 14.94 5.17 3.15
N VAL A 436 16.03 4.38 3.17
CA VAL A 436 17.05 4.42 2.09
C VAL A 436 16.44 4.06 0.75
N LEU A 437 15.68 2.96 0.69
CA LEU A 437 14.99 2.53 -0.53
C LEU A 437 14.04 3.61 -1.06
N TYR A 438 13.24 4.22 -0.18
CA TYR A 438 12.33 5.31 -0.53
C TYR A 438 13.09 6.52 -1.11
N VAL A 439 14.14 7.00 -0.43
CA VAL A 439 14.90 8.18 -0.86
C VAL A 439 15.53 7.95 -2.23
N PHE A 440 16.23 6.83 -2.43
CA PHE A 440 16.85 6.54 -3.72
C PHE A 440 15.81 6.35 -4.82
N ARG A 441 14.62 5.80 -4.54
CA ARG A 441 13.53 5.75 -5.51
C ARG A 441 13.00 7.13 -5.87
N CYS A 442 12.88 8.06 -4.91
CA CYS A 442 12.44 9.43 -5.18
C CYS A 442 13.40 10.19 -6.10
N LEU A 443 14.69 9.86 -6.08
CA LEU A 443 15.68 10.45 -6.97
C LEU A 443 15.59 9.88 -8.40
N VAL A 444 14.96 8.72 -8.59
CA VAL A 444 14.72 8.15 -9.92
C VAL A 444 13.54 8.89 -10.57
N ALA A 445 13.84 9.74 -11.55
CA ALA A 445 12.87 10.47 -12.35
C ALA A 445 12.23 9.58 -13.45
N ASP A 446 11.69 8.42 -13.05
CA ASP A 446 11.04 7.44 -13.93
C ASP A 446 9.87 6.73 -13.21
N GLU A 447 8.91 6.25 -13.97
CA GLU A 447 7.76 5.46 -13.47
C GLU A 447 8.17 3.99 -13.31
N LEU A 448 8.89 3.70 -12.24
CA LEU A 448 9.31 2.34 -11.90
C LEU A 448 8.63 1.83 -10.63
N PRO A 449 8.18 0.57 -10.62
CA PRO A 449 7.70 -0.05 -9.38
C PRO A 449 8.84 -0.07 -8.37
N LEU A 450 8.51 0.23 -7.12
CA LEU A 450 9.49 0.18 -6.05
C LEU A 450 9.69 -1.28 -5.64
N ASN A 451 10.90 -1.80 -5.84
CA ASN A 451 11.22 -3.19 -5.61
C ASN A 451 12.63 -3.36 -5.03
N GLU A 452 12.98 -4.58 -4.63
CA GLU A 452 14.24 -4.85 -3.93
C GLU A 452 15.49 -4.69 -4.83
N GLY A 453 15.32 -4.66 -6.16
CA GLY A 453 16.39 -4.37 -7.11
C GLY A 453 17.05 -3.01 -6.86
N CYS A 454 16.28 -2.02 -6.43
CA CYS A 454 16.79 -0.68 -6.09
C CYS A 454 17.83 -0.68 -4.95
N MET A 455 17.85 -1.70 -4.09
CA MET A 455 18.81 -1.81 -2.99
C MET A 455 20.14 -2.46 -3.40
N ARG A 456 20.19 -3.20 -4.52
CA ARG A 456 21.38 -3.94 -4.94
C ARG A 456 22.64 -3.08 -5.16
N PRO A 457 22.58 -1.85 -5.69
CA PRO A 457 23.76 -1.00 -5.83
C PRO A 457 24.09 -0.20 -4.57
N LEU A 458 23.40 -0.44 -3.45
CA LEU A 458 23.53 0.32 -2.21
C LEU A 458 24.10 -0.55 -1.09
N GLU A 459 25.23 -0.12 -0.50
CA GLU A 459 25.76 -0.70 0.73
C GLU A 459 25.23 0.11 1.92
N LEU A 460 24.53 -0.55 2.85
CA LEU A 460 23.97 0.08 4.03
C LEU A 460 24.74 -0.33 5.28
N VAL A 461 25.28 0.66 6.01
CA VAL A 461 25.99 0.45 7.27
C VAL A 461 25.23 1.13 8.39
N ILE A 462 24.69 0.31 9.30
CA ILE A 462 23.97 0.76 10.50
C ILE A 462 24.79 0.30 11.71
N PRO A 463 25.22 1.22 12.60
CA PRO A 463 26.02 0.83 13.77
C PRO A 463 25.19 0.03 14.78
N ASP A 464 25.69 -1.13 15.18
CA ASP A 464 25.07 -1.98 16.20
C ASP A 464 24.95 -1.25 17.55
N GLY A 465 23.80 -1.42 18.22
CA GLY A 465 23.53 -0.77 19.50
C GLY A 465 23.21 0.73 19.39
N SER A 466 23.10 1.27 18.17
CA SER A 466 22.48 2.58 17.94
C SER A 466 20.97 2.49 18.02
N PHE A 467 20.29 3.63 18.09
CA PHE A 467 18.82 3.63 18.02
C PHE A 467 18.25 3.23 16.65
N LEU A 468 19.09 3.01 15.63
CA LEU A 468 18.72 2.43 14.33
C LEU A 468 18.99 0.91 14.25
N SER A 469 19.67 0.35 15.26
CA SER A 469 19.91 -1.09 15.41
C SER A 469 19.83 -1.45 16.90
N PRO A 470 18.64 -1.32 17.52
CA PRO A 470 18.45 -1.63 18.93
C PRO A 470 18.55 -3.14 19.18
N SER A 471 18.89 -3.50 20.42
CA SER A 471 18.91 -4.87 20.90
C SER A 471 17.50 -5.48 20.92
N HIS A 472 17.46 -6.81 20.77
CA HIS A 472 16.23 -7.58 20.80
C HIS A 472 15.41 -7.32 22.08
N GLY A 473 14.12 -7.04 21.92
CA GLY A 473 13.19 -6.77 23.02
C GLY A 473 13.10 -5.31 23.44
N ALA A 474 13.89 -4.40 22.86
CA ALA A 474 13.69 -2.97 23.04
C ALA A 474 12.33 -2.51 22.47
N ALA A 475 11.73 -1.49 23.08
CA ALA A 475 10.58 -0.78 22.52
C ALA A 475 10.96 -0.02 21.24
N VAL A 476 10.11 -0.07 20.22
CA VAL A 476 10.40 0.43 18.87
C VAL A 476 9.23 1.11 18.15
N VAL A 477 8.03 1.20 18.75
CA VAL A 477 6.84 1.69 18.04
C VAL A 477 7.01 3.10 17.44
N ALA A 478 7.73 3.98 18.14
CA ALA A 478 7.98 5.34 17.66
C ALA A 478 9.11 5.40 16.61
N GLY A 479 9.91 4.35 16.46
CA GLY A 479 10.92 4.27 15.39
C GLY A 479 10.31 4.28 13.99
N ASN A 480 9.16 3.62 13.84
CA ASN A 480 8.43 3.55 12.57
C ASN A 480 7.94 4.91 12.10
N THR A 481 7.61 5.81 13.02
CA THR A 481 6.88 7.06 12.75
C THR A 481 7.72 8.31 12.91
N GLU A 482 8.66 8.31 13.86
CA GLU A 482 9.45 9.48 14.20
C GLU A 482 10.87 9.37 13.65
N VAL A 483 11.57 8.28 13.98
CA VAL A 483 12.96 8.08 13.55
C VAL A 483 13.04 7.89 12.03
N SER A 484 12.09 7.17 11.43
CA SER A 484 12.03 6.95 9.98
C SER A 484 11.91 8.26 9.18
N GLN A 485 11.14 9.23 9.67
CA GLN A 485 10.98 10.56 9.09
C GLN A 485 12.30 11.35 9.17
N ALA A 486 12.97 11.30 10.32
CA ALA A 486 14.26 11.94 10.51
C ALA A 486 15.34 11.32 9.59
N VAL A 487 15.33 9.99 9.40
CA VAL A 487 16.22 9.29 8.47
C VAL A 487 15.98 9.76 7.02
N CYS A 488 14.73 9.93 6.59
CA CYS A 488 14.44 10.47 5.25
C CYS A 488 14.95 11.91 5.10
N ASN A 489 14.68 12.77 6.08
CA ASN A 489 15.13 14.15 6.06
C ASN A 489 16.66 14.23 5.97
N VAL A 490 17.39 13.51 6.84
CA VAL A 490 18.87 13.58 6.85
C VAL A 490 19.49 13.03 5.56
N LEU A 491 18.91 11.98 4.96
CA LEU A 491 19.35 11.44 3.67
C LEU A 491 19.14 12.45 2.53
N LEU A 492 17.93 13.02 2.42
CA LEU A 492 17.62 14.01 1.38
C LEU A 492 18.44 15.29 1.55
N GLY A 493 18.66 15.72 2.78
CA GLY A 493 19.51 16.86 3.11
C GLY A 493 20.98 16.62 2.75
N ALA A 494 21.54 15.44 3.09
CA ALA A 494 22.91 15.06 2.74
C ALA A 494 23.13 15.01 1.22
N LEU A 495 22.11 14.60 0.46
CA LEU A 495 22.12 14.57 -1.01
C LEU A 495 21.85 15.94 -1.66
N GLY A 496 21.52 16.96 -0.86
CA GLY A 496 21.13 18.28 -1.37
C GLY A 496 19.80 18.29 -2.15
N ALA A 497 18.98 17.24 -2.02
CA ALA A 497 17.80 17.01 -2.85
C ALA A 497 16.56 17.77 -2.37
N SER A 498 16.40 17.93 -1.05
CA SER A 498 15.27 18.62 -0.43
C SER A 498 15.64 19.10 0.97
N ALA A 499 15.09 20.24 1.39
CA ALA A 499 15.02 20.63 2.79
C ALA A 499 14.14 19.65 3.59
N ALA A 500 14.16 19.75 4.92
CA ALA A 500 13.40 18.84 5.78
C ALA A 500 11.89 19.07 5.65
N SER A 501 11.12 17.98 5.54
CA SER A 501 9.69 18.00 5.85
C SER A 501 9.48 17.95 7.37
N GLN A 502 8.22 17.98 7.82
CA GLN A 502 7.83 18.04 9.23
C GLN A 502 8.56 17.08 10.21
N GLY A 503 9.12 15.97 9.73
CA GLY A 503 10.03 15.12 10.53
C GLY A 503 9.34 14.24 11.57
N THR A 504 8.02 14.14 11.50
CA THR A 504 7.16 13.37 12.40
C THR A 504 5.88 12.96 11.67
N MET A 505 5.23 11.88 12.12
CA MET A 505 3.88 11.55 11.66
C MET A 505 2.78 12.12 12.57
N ASN A 506 3.15 12.76 13.69
CA ASN A 506 2.23 13.27 14.71
C ASN A 506 1.18 12.21 15.11
N ASN A 507 1.64 11.06 15.62
CA ASN A 507 0.75 9.98 16.04
C ASN A 507 -0.15 10.45 17.18
N LEU A 508 -1.45 10.55 16.91
CA LEU A 508 -2.47 10.92 17.87
C LEU A 508 -3.43 9.75 18.05
N LEU A 509 -3.62 9.35 19.29
CA LEU A 509 -4.50 8.23 19.64
C LEU A 509 -5.47 8.62 20.74
N PHE A 510 -6.68 8.10 20.63
CA PHE A 510 -7.68 8.14 21.69
C PHE A 510 -8.18 6.74 21.96
N GLY A 511 -8.41 6.39 23.22
CA GLY A 511 -9.12 5.17 23.50
C GLY A 511 -9.42 4.91 24.96
N ASN A 512 -10.19 3.86 25.17
CA ASN A 512 -10.52 3.25 26.45
C ASN A 512 -10.92 1.79 26.17
N ASP A 513 -11.60 1.12 27.10
CA ASP A 513 -12.03 -0.28 26.91
C ASP A 513 -13.08 -0.45 25.80
N ALA A 514 -13.80 0.60 25.42
CA ALA A 514 -14.88 0.54 24.44
C ALA A 514 -14.44 0.86 23.00
N TYR A 515 -13.46 1.76 22.82
CA TYR A 515 -12.99 2.15 21.50
C TYR A 515 -11.50 2.50 21.48
N GLN A 516 -10.88 2.36 20.30
CA GLN A 516 -9.52 2.78 20.03
C GLN A 516 -9.49 3.47 18.66
N TYR A 517 -8.91 4.67 18.62
CA TYR A 517 -8.73 5.49 17.44
C TYR A 517 -7.25 5.86 17.29
N TYR A 518 -6.75 5.78 16.06
CA TYR A 518 -5.37 6.11 15.70
C TYR A 518 -5.35 6.97 14.44
N GLU A 519 -4.60 8.07 14.48
CA GLU A 519 -4.39 8.99 13.36
C GLU A 519 -2.94 9.47 13.29
N THR A 520 -2.43 9.64 12.07
CA THR A 520 -1.24 10.45 11.79
C THR A 520 -1.71 11.78 11.22
N ILE A 521 -1.14 12.89 11.70
CA ILE A 521 -1.53 14.23 11.26
C ILE A 521 -0.47 14.79 10.30
N CYS A 522 -0.93 15.29 9.15
CA CYS A 522 -0.09 15.87 8.11
C CYS A 522 0.59 17.17 8.53
N GLY A 523 1.54 17.65 7.72
CA GLY A 523 2.28 18.88 7.99
C GLY A 523 2.91 19.48 6.75
N GLY A 524 3.95 20.28 6.93
CA GLY A 524 4.66 20.91 5.82
C GLY A 524 5.71 19.98 5.18
N SER A 525 5.77 19.92 3.86
CA SER A 525 6.89 19.30 3.14
C SER A 525 8.05 20.28 2.96
N GLY A 526 9.27 19.76 2.88
CA GLY A 526 10.44 20.57 2.55
C GLY A 526 10.39 21.11 1.12
N ALA A 527 10.98 22.29 0.91
CA ALA A 527 11.24 22.85 -0.41
C ALA A 527 12.52 22.25 -1.03
N GLY A 528 12.69 22.40 -2.33
CA GLY A 528 13.89 21.91 -3.03
C GLY A 528 14.25 22.75 -4.26
N PRO A 529 15.22 22.28 -5.07
CA PRO A 529 15.73 23.03 -6.20
C PRO A 529 14.66 23.21 -7.28
N GLY A 530 14.03 24.39 -7.30
CA GLY A 530 13.01 24.72 -8.29
C GLY A 530 11.57 24.57 -7.82
N PHE A 531 11.31 24.22 -6.56
CA PHE A 531 9.94 23.98 -6.08
C PHE A 531 9.73 24.33 -4.60
N ASP A 532 8.56 24.90 -4.30
CA ASP A 532 8.05 25.11 -2.95
C ASP A 532 7.61 23.78 -2.31
N GLY A 533 7.62 23.73 -0.97
CA GLY A 533 7.03 22.64 -0.22
C GLY A 533 5.49 22.68 -0.26
N ALA A 534 4.88 21.50 -0.35
CA ALA A 534 3.44 21.33 -0.23
C ALA A 534 2.99 21.49 1.23
N SER A 535 1.85 22.17 1.43
CA SER A 535 1.28 22.45 2.75
C SER A 535 0.23 21.42 3.14
N GLY A 536 0.23 20.98 4.41
CA GLY A 536 -0.78 20.09 4.96
C GLY A 536 -0.85 18.70 4.30
N VAL A 537 0.30 18.12 3.94
CA VAL A 537 0.38 16.80 3.30
C VAL A 537 1.15 15.80 4.17
N HIS A 538 0.83 14.52 4.03
CA HIS A 538 1.67 13.45 4.56
C HIS A 538 2.94 13.34 3.71
N THR A 539 4.08 13.12 4.36
CA THR A 539 5.39 13.14 3.71
C THR A 539 6.18 11.88 4.02
N HIS A 540 7.02 11.48 3.07
CA HIS A 540 8.01 10.42 3.21
C HIS A 540 7.43 9.07 3.66
N MET A 541 7.63 8.70 4.92
CA MET A 541 7.38 7.34 5.42
C MET A 541 5.90 7.05 5.68
N THR A 542 5.00 7.98 5.35
CA THR A 542 3.55 7.82 5.41
C THR A 542 2.88 8.52 4.23
N ASN A 543 1.79 7.93 3.76
CA ASN A 543 0.89 8.48 2.74
C ASN A 543 -0.56 8.06 3.06
N THR A 544 -0.89 8.01 4.36
CA THR A 544 -2.25 7.68 4.81
C THR A 544 -3.19 8.83 4.47
N ARG A 545 -4.47 8.53 4.32
CA ARG A 545 -5.49 9.57 4.31
C ARG A 545 -5.75 10.03 5.74
N ILE A 546 -6.12 11.29 5.86
CA ILE A 546 -6.84 11.79 7.04
C ILE A 546 -8.13 11.00 7.22
N THR A 547 -8.58 10.81 8.46
CA THR A 547 -9.93 10.28 8.68
C THR A 547 -10.92 11.38 8.30
N ASP A 548 -11.93 11.04 7.50
CA ASP A 548 -13.00 11.97 7.19
C ASP A 548 -13.69 12.42 8.50
N PRO A 549 -13.90 13.74 8.71
CA PRO A 549 -14.59 14.26 9.87
C PRO A 549 -15.91 13.57 10.19
N GLU A 550 -16.76 13.32 9.20
CA GLU A 550 -18.06 12.72 9.41
C GLU A 550 -17.91 11.27 9.87
N VAL A 551 -16.98 10.52 9.26
CA VAL A 551 -16.69 9.14 9.67
C VAL A 551 -16.16 9.08 11.10
N MET A 552 -15.25 10.00 11.46
CA MET A 552 -14.69 10.10 12.80
C MET A 552 -15.79 10.35 13.84
N GLU A 553 -16.63 11.37 13.63
CA GLU A 553 -17.68 11.78 14.56
C GLU A 553 -18.84 10.78 14.65
N MET A 554 -19.12 10.03 13.59
CA MET A 554 -20.12 8.96 13.61
C MET A 554 -19.64 7.69 14.32
N THR A 555 -18.34 7.42 14.28
CA THR A 555 -17.76 6.16 14.77
C THR A 555 -17.24 6.27 16.20
N TYR A 556 -16.71 7.43 16.58
CA TYR A 556 -16.04 7.65 17.85
C TYR A 556 -16.66 8.82 18.62
N PRO A 557 -16.57 8.82 19.97
CA PRO A 557 -17.02 9.95 20.79
C PRO A 557 -15.98 11.09 20.74
N LEU A 558 -15.67 11.55 19.54
CA LEU A 558 -14.72 12.61 19.23
C LEU A 558 -15.44 13.62 18.34
N ARG A 559 -15.08 14.90 18.45
CA ARG A 559 -15.56 15.98 17.59
C ARG A 559 -14.40 16.78 17.06
N ILE A 560 -14.41 17.06 15.77
CA ILE A 560 -13.43 17.94 15.14
C ILE A 560 -13.92 19.37 15.25
N GLU A 561 -13.14 20.23 15.90
CA GLU A 561 -13.47 21.66 16.02
C GLU A 561 -12.71 22.51 15.04
N GLN A 562 -11.47 22.10 14.72
CA GLN A 562 -10.63 22.79 13.75
C GLN A 562 -9.78 21.81 12.96
N PHE A 563 -9.71 22.07 11.66
CA PHE A 563 -8.66 21.55 10.79
C PHE A 563 -8.32 22.58 9.72
N SER A 564 -7.18 23.25 9.85
CA SER A 564 -6.76 24.33 8.95
C SER A 564 -5.26 24.31 8.71
N LEU A 565 -4.79 24.99 7.67
CA LEU A 565 -3.35 25.25 7.53
C LEU A 565 -2.84 26.14 8.67
N ARG A 566 -1.57 25.97 9.03
CA ARG A 566 -0.86 26.76 10.03
C ARG A 566 -0.04 27.83 9.34
N GLU A 567 -0.68 28.98 9.11
CA GLU A 567 -0.06 30.09 8.38
C GLU A 567 1.27 30.53 8.99
N GLY A 568 2.27 30.76 8.14
CA GLY A 568 3.60 31.22 8.54
C GLY A 568 4.48 30.17 9.21
N SER A 569 4.09 28.89 9.20
CA SER A 569 4.93 27.84 9.78
C SER A 569 6.02 27.31 8.83
N GLY A 570 5.90 27.55 7.53
CA GLY A 570 6.87 27.11 6.53
C GLY A 570 8.14 27.96 6.56
N GLY A 571 9.29 27.34 6.34
CA GLY A 571 10.58 28.02 6.31
C GLY A 571 10.69 28.98 5.12
N GLU A 572 11.24 30.17 5.38
CA GLU A 572 11.44 31.19 4.35
C GLU A 572 12.57 30.81 3.39
N GLY A 573 12.44 31.15 2.11
CA GLY A 573 13.48 30.91 1.12
C GLY A 573 13.06 31.46 -0.23
N ARG A 574 13.91 31.32 -1.26
CA ARG A 574 13.46 31.54 -2.64
C ARG A 574 12.30 30.60 -2.97
N TYR A 575 12.41 29.36 -2.50
CA TYR A 575 11.33 28.41 -2.44
C TYR A 575 10.97 28.18 -0.97
N THR A 576 9.70 28.38 -0.66
CA THR A 576 9.19 28.33 0.71
C THR A 576 8.86 26.90 1.12
N GLY A 577 9.16 26.55 2.36
CA GLY A 577 8.70 25.28 2.92
C GLY A 577 7.19 25.26 3.10
N GLY A 578 6.60 24.06 3.05
CA GLY A 578 5.17 23.88 3.22
C GLY A 578 4.70 24.27 4.62
N GLN A 579 3.45 24.72 4.74
CA GLN A 579 2.82 24.99 6.02
C GLN A 579 2.34 23.70 6.69
N GLY A 580 2.41 23.68 8.02
CA GLY A 580 1.81 22.65 8.85
C GLY A 580 0.29 22.83 8.93
N VAL A 581 -0.33 22.17 9.89
CA VAL A 581 -1.77 22.26 10.15
C VAL A 581 -2.06 22.52 11.61
N VAL A 582 -3.24 23.07 11.88
CA VAL A 582 -3.85 23.16 13.21
C VAL A 582 -4.99 22.15 13.26
N ARG A 583 -4.94 21.23 14.22
CA ARG A 583 -5.91 20.15 14.40
C ARG A 583 -6.44 20.19 15.83
N THR A 584 -7.73 20.49 16.02
CA THR A 584 -8.39 20.51 17.33
C THR A 584 -9.48 19.46 17.40
N ILE A 585 -9.39 18.57 18.40
CA ILE A 585 -10.34 17.48 18.62
C ILE A 585 -10.85 17.55 20.06
N ARG A 586 -12.16 17.66 20.24
CA ARG A 586 -12.85 17.57 21.52
C ARG A 586 -13.26 16.13 21.80
N VAL A 587 -12.99 15.65 23.01
CA VAL A 587 -13.45 14.33 23.45
C VAL A 587 -14.85 14.44 24.04
N LEU A 588 -15.75 13.54 23.67
CA LEU A 588 -17.16 13.52 24.12
C LEU A 588 -17.41 12.48 25.22
N SER A 589 -16.39 11.68 25.55
CA SER A 589 -16.36 10.75 26.67
C SER A 589 -14.97 10.74 27.31
N ASP A 590 -14.89 10.31 28.56
CA ASP A 590 -13.61 10.08 29.23
C ASP A 590 -12.74 9.08 28.43
N THR A 591 -11.49 9.46 28.18
CA THR A 591 -10.57 8.70 27.32
C THR A 591 -9.11 8.99 27.68
N VAL A 592 -8.22 8.08 27.30
CA VAL A 592 -6.78 8.31 27.30
C VAL A 592 -6.40 8.88 25.93
N CYS A 593 -5.76 10.05 25.93
CA CYS A 593 -5.13 10.63 24.76
C CYS A 593 -3.63 10.34 24.80
N THR A 594 -3.13 9.68 23.76
CA THR A 594 -1.70 9.39 23.60
C THR A 594 -1.15 10.15 22.40
N LEU A 595 -0.02 10.81 22.59
CA LEU A 595 0.70 11.54 21.56
C LEU A 595 2.14 11.05 21.48
N VAL A 596 2.58 10.70 20.27
CA VAL A 596 3.99 10.46 19.95
C VAL A 596 4.33 11.32 18.73
N SER A 597 5.18 12.32 18.96
CA SER A 597 5.54 13.33 17.95
C SER A 597 6.91 13.95 18.24
N SER A 598 7.62 14.27 17.17
CA SER A 598 8.95 14.90 17.17
C SER A 598 8.89 16.30 16.53
N SER A 599 10.06 16.90 16.28
CA SER A 599 10.18 18.25 15.73
C SER A 599 9.45 19.31 16.58
N ARG A 600 9.49 19.14 17.90
CA ARG A 600 8.95 20.07 18.90
C ARG A 600 10.02 20.96 19.50
N LYS A 601 11.28 20.52 19.48
CA LYS A 601 12.44 21.30 19.94
C LYS A 601 13.42 21.60 18.83
N ILE A 602 13.70 20.62 17.97
CA ILE A 602 14.55 20.78 16.79
C ILE A 602 13.64 21.09 15.59
N ALA A 603 13.90 22.23 14.95
CA ALA A 603 13.15 22.67 13.80
C ALA A 603 13.48 21.82 12.55
N PRO A 604 12.51 21.55 11.65
CA PRO A 604 12.79 21.03 10.32
C PRO A 604 13.72 21.98 9.57
N PHE A 605 14.94 21.53 9.27
CA PHE A 605 16.00 22.38 8.72
C PHE A 605 15.69 22.88 7.30
N GLY A 606 16.08 24.12 7.00
CA GLY A 606 16.19 24.64 5.65
C GLY A 606 17.46 24.16 4.94
N LEU A 607 17.54 24.38 3.62
CA LEU A 607 18.67 23.95 2.80
C LEU A 607 19.18 25.08 1.88
N ASN A 608 20.47 25.06 1.58
CA ASN A 608 21.15 26.06 0.73
C ASN A 608 20.92 27.53 1.15
N GLY A 609 20.80 27.80 2.45
CA GLY A 609 20.53 29.14 2.98
C GLY A 609 19.04 29.50 3.13
N GLY A 610 18.13 28.57 2.79
CA GLY A 610 16.74 28.65 3.21
C GLY A 610 16.61 28.51 4.73
N GLY A 611 15.56 29.11 5.30
CA GLY A 611 15.24 29.09 6.72
C GLY A 611 14.53 27.82 7.15
N ASP A 612 14.60 27.53 8.45
CA ASP A 612 13.96 26.36 9.06
C ASP A 612 12.44 26.53 9.15
N GLY A 613 11.72 25.42 9.09
CA GLY A 613 10.29 25.38 9.39
C GLY A 613 10.03 25.57 10.89
N ALA A 614 8.85 26.07 11.25
CA ALA A 614 8.47 26.24 12.64
C ALA A 614 8.22 24.88 13.33
N PRO A 615 8.74 24.65 14.55
CA PRO A 615 8.42 23.47 15.35
C PRO A 615 6.92 23.33 15.64
N GLY A 616 6.51 22.09 15.85
CA GLY A 616 5.15 21.77 16.29
C GLY A 616 4.90 22.13 17.76
N LYS A 617 3.63 22.24 18.16
CA LYS A 617 3.19 22.56 19.54
C LYS A 617 1.85 21.92 19.82
N GLN A 618 1.55 21.66 21.09
CA GLN A 618 0.26 21.09 21.49
C GLN A 618 -0.12 21.45 22.92
N TRP A 619 -1.42 21.51 23.16
CA TRP A 619 -1.99 21.75 24.46
C TRP A 619 -3.37 21.10 24.59
N ILE A 620 -3.78 20.89 25.84
CA ILE A 620 -5.14 20.48 26.20
C ILE A 620 -5.88 21.71 26.71
N GLU A 621 -7.10 21.90 26.22
CA GLU A 621 -8.06 22.88 26.68
C GLU A 621 -9.05 22.19 27.61
N HIS A 622 -9.01 22.56 28.88
CA HIS A 622 -9.92 22.06 29.89
C HIS A 622 -11.30 22.72 29.78
N ALA A 623 -12.32 22.10 30.36
CA ALA A 623 -13.70 22.62 30.33
C ALA A 623 -13.86 24.00 31.00
N ASP A 624 -12.93 24.41 31.86
CA ASP A 624 -12.90 25.74 32.51
C ASP A 624 -12.17 26.81 31.67
N GLY A 625 -11.70 26.46 30.47
CA GLY A 625 -10.96 27.33 29.56
C GLY A 625 -9.45 27.40 29.83
N ARG A 626 -8.93 26.66 30.81
CA ARG A 626 -7.48 26.59 31.06
C ARG A 626 -6.79 25.79 29.94
N CYS A 627 -5.67 26.31 29.42
CA CYS A 627 -4.81 25.59 28.49
C CYS A 627 -3.59 25.00 29.22
N GLN A 628 -3.34 23.70 29.04
CA GLN A 628 -2.18 22.98 29.55
C GLN A 628 -1.29 22.53 28.39
N SER A 629 -0.06 23.02 28.32
CA SER A 629 0.92 22.53 27.34
C SER A 629 1.24 21.05 27.58
N VAL A 630 1.35 20.27 26.49
CA VAL A 630 1.69 18.84 26.53
C VAL A 630 3.02 18.62 25.80
N GLY A 631 3.84 17.68 26.27
CA GLY A 631 5.09 17.28 25.60
C GLY A 631 4.84 16.54 24.28
N GLY A 632 5.86 16.40 23.43
CA GLY A 632 5.75 15.68 22.14
C GLY A 632 5.48 14.19 22.30
N ILE A 633 5.86 13.63 23.43
CA ILE A 633 5.64 12.24 23.84
C ILE A 633 4.90 12.32 25.17
N ALA A 634 3.62 11.91 25.18
CA ALA A 634 2.76 12.07 26.35
C ALA A 634 1.55 11.13 26.32
N SER A 635 1.08 10.76 27.51
CA SER A 635 -0.22 10.12 27.75
C SER A 635 -0.98 10.97 28.75
N VAL A 636 -2.22 11.35 28.43
CA VAL A 636 -3.05 12.21 29.27
C VAL A 636 -4.46 11.65 29.38
N ASP A 637 -4.95 11.51 30.60
CA ASP A 637 -6.37 11.24 30.87
C ASP A 637 -7.19 12.49 30.58
N MET A 638 -8.07 12.43 29.58
CA MET A 638 -8.95 13.51 29.20
C MET A 638 -10.39 13.23 29.65
N LYS A 639 -11.06 14.26 30.14
CA LYS A 639 -12.47 14.24 30.52
C LYS A 639 -13.37 14.67 29.38
N ALA A 640 -14.60 14.14 29.36
CA ALA A 640 -15.61 14.58 28.41
C ALA A 640 -15.75 16.11 28.40
N GLY A 641 -15.68 16.70 27.22
CA GLY A 641 -15.71 18.14 27.02
C GLY A 641 -14.35 18.82 27.01
N GLU A 642 -13.23 18.12 27.22
CA GLU A 642 -11.88 18.66 26.99
C GLU A 642 -11.46 18.52 25.53
N ALA A 643 -10.53 19.36 25.06
CA ALA A 643 -10.02 19.30 23.69
C ALA A 643 -8.50 19.28 23.64
N ILE A 644 -7.93 18.58 22.67
CA ILE A 644 -6.50 18.67 22.34
C ILE A 644 -6.33 19.41 21.02
N THR A 645 -5.42 20.38 21.02
CA THR A 645 -5.01 21.11 19.82
C THR A 645 -3.56 20.78 19.49
N ILE A 646 -3.30 20.43 18.24
CA ILE A 646 -1.97 20.16 17.70
C ILE A 646 -1.70 21.12 16.55
N GLU A 647 -0.64 21.89 16.68
CA GLU A 647 0.02 22.60 15.60
C GLU A 647 1.16 21.72 15.08
N THR A 648 1.06 21.23 13.84
CA THR A 648 2.13 20.41 13.25
C THR A 648 3.28 21.26 12.72
N PRO A 649 4.49 20.69 12.58
CA PRO A 649 5.63 21.42 12.04
C PRO A 649 5.43 21.84 10.57
N GLY A 650 6.06 22.95 10.18
CA GLY A 650 6.23 23.29 8.76
C GLY A 650 7.43 22.56 8.13
N GLY A 651 7.61 22.72 6.82
CA GLY A 651 8.81 22.27 6.12
C GLY A 651 9.88 23.38 6.06
N GLY A 652 11.14 23.00 5.86
CA GLY A 652 12.24 23.93 5.63
C GLY A 652 12.19 24.57 4.24
N GLY A 653 12.69 25.80 4.13
CA GLY A 653 12.85 26.54 2.87
C GLY A 653 14.11 26.16 2.11
N TYR A 654 14.19 26.58 0.85
CA TYR A 654 15.33 26.36 -0.03
C TYR A 654 15.81 27.67 -0.67
N ASP A 655 17.13 27.84 -0.73
CA ASP A 655 17.84 29.08 -1.10
C ASP A 655 17.54 30.29 -0.21
N ALA A 656 18.52 31.17 -0.02
CA ALA A 656 18.32 32.41 0.72
C ALA A 656 17.22 33.30 0.09
N PHE A 657 16.32 33.82 0.94
CA PHE A 657 15.30 34.78 0.51
C PHE A 657 15.94 36.10 0.06
N THR A 658 15.90 36.39 -1.24
CA THR A 658 16.32 37.68 -1.78
C THR A 658 15.10 38.59 -1.88
N GLY A 659 14.70 39.24 -0.77
CA GLY A 659 13.49 40.06 -0.69
C GLY A 659 13.42 41.16 -1.76
N LYS A 660 12.70 40.86 -2.85
CA LYS A 660 12.30 41.82 -3.88
C LYS A 660 10.80 41.99 -3.90
#